data_AF-E1ZJV5-F1
#
_entry.id   AF-E1ZJV5-F1
#
_cell.length_a   1.000
_cell.length_b   1.000
_cell.length_c   1.000
_cell.angle_alpha   90.00
_cell.angle_beta   90.00
_cell.angle_gamma   90.00
#
_symmetry.space_group_name_H-M   'P 1'
#
loop_
_entity.id
_entity.type
_entity.pdbx_description
1 polymer ?
#
loop_
_entity_poly.entity_id
_entity_poly.type
_entity_poly.pdbx_seq_one_letter_code
_entity_poly.pdbx_strand_id
1 'polypeptide(L)'
;MSGGCQAVVSAGCSGVAAAGAPAAAHSDSGPTRKPAALIWFRNDLRLADHEPLHSAAADLQHCLSQGQSPLLLPFYCLDERELAPRAGELPQEGGLDIPQLGPHRLRLLLEACASLRAALRRLGSDLLAAQGRPEALVGRLVALAAAAGSSSMALHHHMSPDAASADLEDAVAAAFEAAAARHGLPCSVHRYWGCTLYHPDDLPFHLWACGSASSGGRPGAAAVAGPAAEQQQQQRGQCSRVNPAAAEAGLLGPLPTDLASVYSAAGGAATAALACWEALGAVRCAALAPACSGRHDARSALPFGMGEEQAVQRLRYYLGLEESDGHSVRSVDQEAPIATYRETRMQPFGVDSSAKLSAFLSLGCLSPRTAHAEVARLAVLEQQQQQQQRRRRGQASSGDAAATAAVAAAAGEAAAAWREPQAGDTWRWLLMHLAIRDFFVFTAVKEGDALEAPGGIRGRAVEWRRDDELFRRWAQGQTGLPFVDACMRELGATGFMSNRGRQNELCLDWRLGLRYFESCLADHEWALNAGNWAYCAGTGSDPRDRRFKTVSQGERYDPEARLIQAWVPQLAALRPAQLAHQPWAAPPAALAAAGVRLGCEPQAATAEAGTERQEQQKQQQLGGWYPLPVVDPASQIGKGPKQKQAARPREQRQQQPQPQK
;
A
#
# COMPACT_ATOMS: atom_id res chain seq x y z
N MET A 1 27.27 -50.54 13.57
CA MET A 1 28.43 -49.99 12.85
C MET A 1 28.29 -48.48 12.87
N SER A 2 28.85 -47.89 13.92
CA SER A 2 28.74 -46.50 14.31
C SER A 2 30.07 -45.81 14.03
N GLY A 3 30.08 -44.80 13.16
CA GLY A 3 31.24 -43.95 12.92
C GLY A 3 30.81 -42.50 13.04
N GLY A 4 31.00 -41.94 14.23
CA GLY A 4 30.71 -40.54 14.55
C GLY A 4 31.87 -39.61 14.18
N CYS A 5 31.50 -38.33 14.08
CA CYS A 5 32.32 -37.14 13.90
C CYS A 5 33.62 -37.11 14.70
N GLN A 6 34.69 -36.55 14.10
CA GLN A 6 35.55 -35.60 14.81
C GLN A 6 36.07 -34.51 13.86
N ALA A 7 35.89 -33.27 14.30
CA ALA A 7 36.51 -32.06 13.77
C ALA A 7 38.01 -32.07 14.07
N VAL A 8 38.83 -31.65 13.12
CA VAL A 8 40.26 -31.41 13.34
C VAL A 8 40.52 -29.90 13.27
N VAL A 9 40.77 -29.35 14.45
CA VAL A 9 41.47 -28.08 14.65
C VAL A 9 42.96 -28.42 14.69
N SER A 10 43.79 -27.76 13.88
CA SER A 10 45.25 -27.81 14.03
C SER A 10 45.80 -26.41 14.21
N ALA A 11 46.52 -26.25 15.32
CA ALA A 11 47.19 -25.06 15.78
C ALA A 11 48.49 -24.76 15.00
N GLY A 12 49.03 -23.57 15.25
CA GLY A 12 50.12 -22.96 14.48
C GLY A 12 51.52 -23.52 14.68
N CYS A 13 52.43 -23.02 13.85
CA CYS A 13 53.87 -23.06 14.06
C CYS A 13 54.47 -21.70 13.70
N SER A 14 55.11 -21.10 14.69
CA SER A 14 56.05 -19.98 14.63
C SER A 14 57.35 -20.37 13.93
N GLY A 15 57.95 -19.47 13.15
CA GLY A 15 59.31 -19.67 12.64
C GLY A 15 59.88 -18.56 11.76
N VAL A 16 60.63 -17.66 12.41
CA VAL A 16 61.87 -17.00 11.96
C VAL A 16 61.80 -15.93 10.85
N ALA A 17 62.22 -14.73 11.26
CA ALA A 17 62.52 -13.57 10.44
C ALA A 17 63.75 -13.78 9.54
N ALA A 18 63.66 -13.38 8.28
CA ALA A 18 64.80 -13.08 7.43
C ALA A 18 64.54 -11.76 6.70
N ALA A 19 65.41 -10.78 6.95
CA ALA A 19 65.41 -9.48 6.29
C ALA A 19 65.82 -9.66 4.82
N GLY A 20 65.01 -9.12 3.90
CA GLY A 20 65.28 -9.02 2.47
C GLY A 20 64.89 -7.64 1.95
N ALA A 21 65.77 -7.05 1.15
CA ALA A 21 65.84 -5.69 0.65
C ALA A 21 64.54 -5.08 0.05
N PRO A 22 64.41 -3.74 -0.02
CA PRO A 22 63.22 -3.08 -0.55
C PRO A 22 63.11 -3.35 -2.06
N ALA A 23 62.13 -4.17 -2.46
CA ALA A 23 61.71 -4.25 -3.85
C ALA A 23 61.03 -2.93 -4.22
N ALA A 24 61.48 -2.34 -5.32
CA ALA A 24 60.91 -1.14 -5.90
C ALA A 24 59.38 -1.25 -6.00
N ALA A 25 58.69 -0.22 -5.52
CA ALA A 25 57.25 -0.05 -5.71
C ALA A 25 56.98 0.16 -7.21
N HIS A 26 56.81 -0.94 -7.94
CA HIS A 26 56.06 -0.91 -9.18
C HIS A 26 54.61 -0.66 -8.78
N SER A 27 54.13 0.57 -9.04
CA SER A 27 52.71 0.88 -9.08
C SER A 27 52.08 0.17 -10.27
N ASP A 28 51.89 -1.14 -10.14
CA ASP A 28 51.06 -1.91 -11.04
C ASP A 28 49.61 -1.65 -10.64
N SER A 29 49.07 -0.51 -11.06
CA SER A 29 47.64 -0.22 -10.95
C SER A 29 46.91 -1.14 -11.93
N GLY A 30 46.55 -2.34 -11.47
CA GLY A 30 45.67 -3.24 -12.20
C GLY A 30 44.39 -2.51 -12.65
N PRO A 31 43.68 -3.01 -13.68
CA PRO A 31 42.52 -2.30 -14.22
C PRO A 31 41.50 -2.02 -13.12
N THR A 32 41.16 -0.75 -12.93
CA THR A 32 40.14 -0.29 -11.98
C THR A 32 38.83 -0.99 -12.33
N ARG A 33 38.35 -1.87 -11.44
CA ARG A 33 37.06 -2.55 -11.61
C ARG A 33 35.92 -1.54 -11.45
N LYS A 34 34.83 -1.77 -12.17
CA LYS A 34 33.64 -0.90 -12.20
C LYS A 34 32.38 -1.73 -11.93
N PRO A 35 32.21 -2.30 -10.72
CA PRO A 35 31.02 -3.08 -10.40
C PRO A 35 29.77 -2.20 -10.45
N ALA A 36 28.64 -2.74 -10.88
CA ALA A 36 27.38 -2.02 -10.95
C ALA A 36 26.25 -2.76 -10.24
N ALA A 37 25.40 -2.02 -9.53
CA ALA A 37 24.20 -2.55 -8.88
C ALA A 37 22.95 -1.84 -9.41
N LEU A 38 21.97 -2.63 -9.86
CA LEU A 38 20.62 -2.18 -10.18
C LEU A 38 19.74 -2.36 -8.93
N ILE A 39 19.04 -1.29 -8.53
CA ILE A 39 18.04 -1.36 -7.44
C ILE A 39 16.67 -1.21 -8.06
N TRP A 40 15.93 -2.31 -8.11
CA TRP A 40 14.58 -2.30 -8.66
C TRP A 40 13.56 -1.97 -7.56
N PHE A 41 13.03 -0.76 -7.62
CA PHE A 41 11.92 -0.32 -6.78
C PHE A 41 10.57 -0.76 -7.36
N ARG A 42 9.67 -1.16 -6.47
CA ARG A 42 8.29 -1.54 -6.71
C ARG A 42 7.37 -0.92 -5.64
N ASN A 43 6.90 -1.73 -4.69
CA ASN A 43 6.01 -1.34 -3.58
C ASN A 43 6.83 -1.06 -2.30
N ASP A 44 7.97 -0.41 -2.47
CA ASP A 44 9.00 -0.14 -1.47
C ASP A 44 9.61 1.27 -1.68
N LEU A 45 8.78 2.24 -2.07
CA LEU A 45 9.18 3.58 -2.50
C LEU A 45 9.65 4.49 -1.35
N ARG A 46 10.73 4.08 -0.68
CA ARG A 46 11.37 4.75 0.47
C ARG A 46 12.87 4.49 0.50
N LEU A 47 13.62 5.31 1.24
CA LEU A 47 15.03 5.08 1.53
C LEU A 47 15.26 4.42 2.89
N ALA A 48 14.47 4.78 3.90
CA ALA A 48 14.58 4.21 5.24
C ALA A 48 14.16 2.74 5.24
N ASP A 49 14.86 1.92 6.02
CA ASP A 49 14.53 0.51 6.22
C ASP A 49 14.32 -0.24 4.88
N HIS A 50 15.25 -0.01 3.95
CA HIS A 50 15.25 -0.55 2.59
C HIS A 50 16.51 -1.41 2.37
N GLU A 51 16.39 -2.70 2.70
CA GLU A 51 17.51 -3.66 2.70
C GLU A 51 18.21 -3.81 1.34
N PRO A 52 17.51 -3.94 0.19
CA PRO A 52 18.16 -4.03 -1.12
C PRO A 52 19.11 -2.85 -1.39
N LEU A 53 18.71 -1.65 -0.96
CA LEU A 53 19.49 -0.44 -1.15
C LEU A 53 20.66 -0.38 -0.15
N HIS A 54 20.41 -0.75 1.10
CA HIS A 54 21.43 -0.74 2.15
C HIS A 54 22.54 -1.75 1.86
N SER A 55 22.20 -2.99 1.49
CA SER A 55 23.18 -4.02 1.12
C SER A 55 24.00 -3.60 -0.08
N ALA A 56 23.36 -3.14 -1.16
CA ALA A 56 24.08 -2.69 -2.35
C ALA A 56 24.98 -1.49 -2.05
N ALA A 57 24.51 -0.51 -1.27
CA ALA A 57 25.33 0.64 -0.88
C ALA A 57 26.56 0.20 -0.06
N ALA A 58 26.41 -0.74 0.88
CA ALA A 58 27.53 -1.28 1.66
C ALA A 58 28.58 -1.97 0.78
N ASP A 59 28.14 -2.81 -0.16
CA ASP A 59 29.03 -3.51 -1.09
C ASP A 59 29.79 -2.53 -1.99
N LEU A 60 29.10 -1.52 -2.54
CA LEU A 60 29.73 -0.51 -3.39
C LEU A 60 30.66 0.42 -2.58
N GLN A 61 30.34 0.74 -1.32
CA GLN A 61 31.24 1.49 -0.44
C GLN A 61 32.56 0.74 -0.21
N HIS A 62 32.48 -0.58 0.00
CA HIS A 62 33.66 -1.43 0.10
C HIS A 62 34.49 -1.39 -1.19
N CYS A 63 33.85 -1.49 -2.35
CA CYS A 63 34.50 -1.32 -3.65
C CYS A 63 35.18 0.05 -3.81
N LEU A 64 34.52 1.15 -3.44
CA LEU A 64 35.12 2.50 -3.45
C LEU A 64 36.39 2.57 -2.61
N SER A 65 36.36 2.01 -1.40
CA SER A 65 37.53 1.97 -0.51
C SER A 65 38.71 1.17 -1.07
N GLN A 66 38.44 0.26 -2.02
CA GLN A 66 39.43 -0.54 -2.73
C GLN A 66 39.94 0.17 -4.00
N GLY A 67 39.59 1.46 -4.20
CA GLY A 67 40.00 2.23 -5.38
C GLY A 67 39.21 1.90 -6.65
N GLN A 68 38.06 1.24 -6.52
CA GLN A 68 37.15 0.95 -7.65
C GLN A 68 36.21 2.12 -7.90
N SER A 69 35.52 2.12 -9.04
CA SER A 69 34.55 3.18 -9.41
C SER A 69 33.15 2.60 -9.61
N PRO A 70 32.48 2.12 -8.55
CA PRO A 70 31.18 1.46 -8.66
C PRO A 70 30.08 2.35 -9.25
N LEU A 71 29.02 1.70 -9.74
CA LEU A 71 27.83 2.34 -10.28
C LEU A 71 26.58 1.85 -9.54
N LEU A 72 25.74 2.76 -9.06
CA LEU A 72 24.43 2.46 -8.49
C LEU A 72 23.33 3.01 -9.38
N LEU A 73 22.39 2.17 -9.83
CA LEU A 73 21.28 2.55 -10.70
C LEU A 73 19.93 2.19 -10.07
N PRO A 74 19.36 3.08 -9.25
CA PRO A 74 17.97 2.99 -8.81
C PRO A 74 17.03 3.11 -10.00
N PHE A 75 16.08 2.19 -10.14
CA PHE A 75 15.09 2.27 -11.20
C PHE A 75 13.70 1.82 -10.74
N TYR A 76 12.68 2.36 -11.42
CA TYR A 76 11.28 1.99 -11.26
C TYR A 76 10.67 1.73 -12.64
N CYS A 77 9.80 0.74 -12.75
CA CYS A 77 9.09 0.46 -14.00
C CYS A 77 7.58 0.49 -13.75
N LEU A 78 6.88 1.42 -14.40
CA LEU A 78 5.42 1.38 -14.49
C LEU A 78 5.03 0.32 -15.50
N ASP A 79 4.60 -0.83 -15.01
CA ASP A 79 4.27 -1.97 -15.85
C ASP A 79 3.03 -1.69 -16.70
N GLU A 80 3.19 -1.77 -18.02
CA GLU A 80 2.09 -1.55 -18.96
C GLU A 80 0.93 -2.54 -18.79
N ARG A 81 1.18 -3.73 -18.22
CA ARG A 81 0.13 -4.73 -17.91
C ARG A 81 -0.88 -4.19 -16.90
N GLU A 82 -0.44 -3.39 -15.94
CA GLU A 82 -1.29 -2.85 -14.88
C GLU A 82 -2.18 -1.71 -15.38
N LEU A 83 -1.79 -1.06 -16.48
CA LEU A 83 -2.53 0.03 -17.12
C LEU A 83 -3.68 -0.47 -18.01
N ALA A 84 -3.79 -1.79 -18.20
CA ALA A 84 -4.84 -2.41 -18.99
C ALA A 84 -5.93 -3.04 -18.09
N PRO A 85 -7.19 -3.06 -18.53
CA PRO A 85 -8.23 -3.87 -17.89
C PRO A 85 -7.93 -5.37 -17.94
N ARG A 86 -8.43 -6.12 -16.94
CA ARG A 86 -8.44 -7.59 -16.97
C ARG A 86 -9.60 -8.07 -17.83
N ALA A 87 -9.29 -8.53 -19.04
CA ALA A 87 -10.30 -8.98 -20.00
C ALA A 87 -11.19 -10.08 -19.40
N GLY A 88 -12.51 -9.85 -19.39
CA GLY A 88 -13.52 -10.83 -18.98
C GLY A 88 -13.75 -10.98 -17.47
N GLU A 89 -13.00 -10.26 -16.62
CA GLU A 89 -13.17 -10.35 -15.16
C GLU A 89 -14.25 -9.40 -14.62
N LEU A 90 -14.42 -8.23 -15.23
CA LEU A 90 -15.48 -7.27 -14.94
C LEU A 90 -16.42 -7.10 -16.16
N PRO A 91 -17.67 -6.63 -15.96
CA PRO A 91 -18.56 -6.29 -17.06
C PRO A 91 -17.96 -5.19 -17.94
N GLN A 92 -17.95 -5.36 -19.26
CA GLN A 92 -17.37 -4.39 -20.20
C GLN A 92 -18.26 -3.15 -20.38
N GLU A 93 -19.58 -3.31 -20.26
CA GLU A 93 -20.54 -2.24 -20.46
C GLU A 93 -20.76 -1.38 -19.20
N GLY A 94 -21.08 -0.11 -19.41
CA GLY A 94 -21.46 0.80 -18.32
C GLY A 94 -20.28 1.39 -17.54
N GLY A 95 -19.09 1.42 -18.14
CA GLY A 95 -17.92 2.11 -17.59
C GLY A 95 -17.13 1.31 -16.54
N LEU A 96 -17.27 -0.02 -16.53
CA LEU A 96 -16.59 -0.93 -15.61
C LEU A 96 -15.37 -1.64 -16.22
N ASP A 97 -15.06 -1.37 -17.49
CA ASP A 97 -13.81 -1.76 -18.15
C ASP A 97 -12.66 -0.86 -17.65
N ILE A 98 -12.33 -1.01 -16.37
CA ILE A 98 -11.36 -0.19 -15.64
C ILE A 98 -10.01 -0.89 -15.56
N PRO A 99 -8.89 -0.14 -15.64
CA PRO A 99 -7.55 -0.72 -15.55
C PRO A 99 -7.30 -1.30 -14.15
N GLN A 100 -6.39 -2.28 -14.06
CA GLN A 100 -5.98 -2.84 -12.76
C GLN A 100 -5.42 -1.76 -11.84
N LEU A 101 -4.59 -0.88 -12.39
CA LEU A 101 -4.13 0.34 -11.74
C LEU A 101 -5.04 1.51 -12.11
N GLY A 102 -6.05 1.76 -11.27
CA GLY A 102 -6.97 2.88 -11.46
C GLY A 102 -6.31 4.25 -11.25
N PRO A 103 -7.01 5.32 -11.67
CA PRO A 103 -6.44 6.67 -11.77
C PRO A 103 -6.02 7.26 -10.41
N HIS A 104 -6.76 6.95 -9.34
CA HIS A 104 -6.42 7.42 -7.98
C HIS A 104 -5.09 6.84 -7.51
N ARG A 105 -4.91 5.51 -7.61
CA ARG A 105 -3.65 4.86 -7.22
C ARG A 105 -2.50 5.24 -8.16
N LEU A 106 -2.75 5.34 -9.47
CA LEU A 106 -1.74 5.81 -10.43
C LEU A 106 -1.21 7.21 -10.05
N ARG A 107 -2.08 8.16 -9.71
CA ARG A 107 -1.65 9.50 -9.26
C ARG A 107 -0.74 9.41 -8.04
N LEU A 108 -1.19 8.69 -7.01
CA LEU A 108 -0.46 8.54 -5.74
C LEU A 108 0.89 7.82 -5.93
N LEU A 109 0.93 6.82 -6.79
CA LEU A 109 2.15 6.13 -7.19
C LEU A 109 3.15 7.09 -7.86
N LEU A 110 2.70 7.90 -8.82
CA LEU A 110 3.56 8.87 -9.49
C LEU A 110 4.09 9.95 -8.52
N GLU A 111 3.27 10.38 -7.56
CA GLU A 111 3.70 11.27 -6.47
C GLU A 111 4.77 10.61 -5.58
N ALA A 112 4.57 9.34 -5.19
CA ALA A 112 5.54 8.57 -4.41
C ALA A 112 6.88 8.41 -5.16
N CYS A 113 6.85 8.06 -6.45
CA CYS A 113 8.06 8.00 -7.28
C CYS A 113 8.77 9.36 -7.37
N ALA A 114 8.01 10.47 -7.47
CA ALA A 114 8.58 11.81 -7.53
C ALA A 114 9.26 12.18 -6.21
N SER A 115 8.64 11.82 -5.08
CA SER A 115 9.23 11.98 -3.75
C SER A 115 10.51 11.16 -3.59
N LEU A 116 10.49 9.88 -3.96
CA LEU A 116 11.67 9.00 -3.90
C LEU A 116 12.82 9.55 -4.77
N ARG A 117 12.50 10.01 -5.98
CA ARG A 117 13.46 10.65 -6.88
C ARG A 117 14.09 11.88 -6.24
N ALA A 118 13.28 12.75 -5.65
CA ALA A 118 13.78 13.95 -4.96
C ALA A 118 14.69 13.58 -3.78
N ALA A 119 14.36 12.53 -3.03
CA ALA A 119 15.18 12.02 -1.94
C ALA A 119 16.52 11.47 -2.42
N LEU A 120 16.53 10.65 -3.48
CA LEU A 120 17.75 10.14 -4.10
C LEU A 120 18.65 11.27 -4.64
N ARG A 121 18.05 12.32 -5.22
CA ARG A 121 18.78 13.50 -5.72
C ARG A 121 19.46 14.31 -4.62
N ARG A 122 18.84 14.43 -3.44
CA ARG A 122 19.49 15.08 -2.28
C ARG A 122 20.72 14.29 -1.80
N LEU A 123 20.75 12.99 -2.06
CA LEU A 123 21.92 12.15 -1.82
C LEU A 123 22.86 12.09 -3.03
N GLY A 124 22.64 12.90 -4.08
CA GLY A 124 23.49 12.91 -5.29
C GLY A 124 23.30 11.74 -6.25
N SER A 125 22.24 10.92 -6.07
CA SER A 125 21.80 9.88 -7.01
C SER A 125 20.59 10.37 -7.86
N ASP A 126 19.94 9.49 -8.61
CA ASP A 126 18.64 9.77 -9.25
C ASP A 126 17.81 8.48 -9.38
N LEU A 127 16.51 8.62 -9.67
CA LEU A 127 15.63 7.48 -9.98
C LEU A 127 15.40 7.38 -11.49
N LEU A 128 15.78 6.25 -12.08
CA LEU A 128 15.49 5.92 -13.47
C LEU A 128 14.09 5.31 -13.55
N ALA A 129 13.07 6.10 -13.83
CA ALA A 129 11.69 5.60 -13.91
C ALA A 129 11.17 5.63 -15.34
N ALA A 130 10.58 4.54 -15.83
CA ALA A 130 10.01 4.43 -17.18
C ALA A 130 8.72 3.60 -17.21
N GLN A 131 7.86 3.81 -18.22
CA GLN A 131 6.75 2.90 -18.54
C GLN A 131 7.23 1.79 -19.49
N GLY A 132 6.73 0.57 -19.28
CA GLY A 132 6.88 -0.54 -20.21
C GLY A 132 6.99 -1.88 -19.49
N ARG A 133 7.61 -2.86 -20.13
CA ARG A 133 7.93 -4.16 -19.53
C ARG A 133 9.20 -4.06 -18.66
N PRO A 134 9.15 -4.40 -17.35
CA PRO A 134 10.33 -4.42 -16.47
C PRO A 134 11.47 -5.29 -17.02
N GLU A 135 11.16 -6.42 -17.65
CA GLU A 135 12.09 -7.36 -18.27
C GLU A 135 12.84 -6.72 -19.44
N ALA A 136 12.18 -5.84 -20.19
CA ALA A 136 12.80 -5.09 -21.28
C ALA A 136 13.64 -3.91 -20.75
N LEU A 137 13.17 -3.23 -19.69
CA LEU A 137 13.90 -2.12 -19.08
C LEU A 137 15.20 -2.59 -18.44
N VAL A 138 15.18 -3.67 -17.67
CA VAL A 138 16.39 -4.20 -17.02
C VAL A 138 17.45 -4.57 -18.04
N GLY A 139 17.06 -5.15 -19.19
CA GLY A 139 17.99 -5.45 -20.28
C GLY A 139 18.65 -4.20 -20.89
N ARG A 140 17.91 -3.09 -21.00
CA ARG A 140 18.48 -1.80 -21.45
C ARG A 140 19.45 -1.21 -20.42
N LEU A 141 19.14 -1.33 -19.13
CA LEU A 141 20.01 -0.85 -18.06
C LEU A 141 21.32 -1.64 -17.98
N VAL A 142 21.28 -2.96 -18.19
CA VAL A 142 22.48 -3.79 -18.31
C VAL A 142 23.34 -3.35 -19.49
N ALA A 143 22.74 -3.12 -20.66
CA ALA A 143 23.47 -2.63 -21.84
C ALA A 143 24.11 -1.26 -21.60
N LEU A 144 23.42 -0.36 -20.88
CA LEU A 144 23.96 0.94 -20.48
C LEU A 144 25.17 0.79 -19.55
N ALA A 145 25.07 -0.06 -18.52
CA ALA A 145 26.16 -0.32 -17.59
C ALA A 145 27.37 -0.96 -18.31
N ALA A 146 27.13 -1.91 -19.21
CA ALA A 146 28.17 -2.51 -20.05
C ALA A 146 28.87 -1.46 -20.91
N ALA A 147 28.12 -0.57 -21.59
CA ALA A 147 28.68 0.52 -22.38
C ALA A 147 29.45 1.55 -21.53
N ALA A 148 29.09 1.71 -20.25
CA ALA A 148 29.79 2.52 -19.29
C ALA A 148 31.06 1.84 -18.70
N GLY A 149 31.41 0.63 -19.18
CA GLY A 149 32.61 -0.10 -18.79
C GLY A 149 32.47 -0.91 -17.51
N SER A 150 31.25 -1.31 -17.13
CA SER A 150 31.05 -2.13 -15.93
C SER A 150 31.76 -3.48 -15.99
N SER A 151 32.32 -3.92 -14.86
CA SER A 151 33.06 -5.20 -14.76
C SER A 151 32.22 -6.36 -14.22
N SER A 152 31.11 -6.06 -13.55
CA SER A 152 30.16 -7.02 -12.99
C SER A 152 28.84 -6.32 -12.71
N MET A 153 27.76 -7.10 -12.56
CA MET A 153 26.40 -6.59 -12.32
C MET A 153 25.74 -7.29 -11.14
N ALA A 154 25.02 -6.55 -10.30
CA ALA A 154 24.12 -7.13 -9.30
C ALA A 154 22.72 -6.54 -9.47
N LEU A 155 21.68 -7.35 -9.30
CA LEU A 155 20.29 -6.90 -9.23
C LEU A 155 19.77 -7.12 -7.81
N HIS A 156 19.29 -6.06 -7.16
CA HIS A 156 18.71 -6.11 -5.82
C HIS A 156 17.24 -5.67 -5.88
N HIS A 157 16.34 -6.43 -5.26
CA HIS A 157 14.92 -6.07 -5.15
C HIS A 157 14.23 -6.73 -3.94
N HIS A 158 13.14 -6.13 -3.48
CA HIS A 158 12.25 -6.80 -2.53
C HIS A 158 11.41 -7.88 -3.23
N MET A 159 11.10 -8.93 -2.47
CA MET A 159 10.16 -9.97 -2.83
C MET A 159 8.73 -9.50 -2.56
N SER A 160 7.82 -9.94 -3.42
CA SER A 160 6.38 -9.73 -3.25
C SER A 160 5.69 -10.98 -2.73
N PRO A 161 4.61 -10.84 -1.94
CA PRO A 161 3.89 -11.99 -1.40
C PRO A 161 2.95 -12.69 -2.40
N ASP A 162 2.71 -12.10 -3.56
CA ASP A 162 1.78 -12.61 -4.58
C ASP A 162 2.48 -13.43 -5.67
N ALA A 163 1.83 -14.51 -6.12
CA ALA A 163 2.39 -15.44 -7.08
C ALA A 163 2.67 -14.78 -8.45
N ALA A 164 1.76 -13.93 -8.93
CA ALA A 164 1.93 -13.21 -10.19
C ALA A 164 3.17 -12.28 -10.17
N SER A 165 3.44 -11.61 -9.06
CA SER A 165 4.66 -10.83 -8.89
C SER A 165 5.90 -11.69 -8.73
N ALA A 166 5.81 -12.88 -8.14
CA ALA A 166 6.93 -13.81 -8.09
C ALA A 166 7.32 -14.27 -9.52
N ASP A 167 6.34 -14.58 -10.37
CA ASP A 167 6.59 -14.91 -11.79
C ASP A 167 7.24 -13.73 -12.53
N LEU A 168 6.80 -12.50 -12.23
CA LEU A 168 7.41 -11.29 -12.78
C LEU A 168 8.86 -11.11 -12.28
N GLU A 169 9.12 -11.34 -11.00
CA GLU A 169 10.47 -11.26 -10.42
C GLU A 169 11.43 -12.27 -11.05
N ASP A 170 10.97 -13.51 -11.29
CA ASP A 170 11.73 -14.53 -12.00
C ASP A 170 11.97 -14.14 -13.47
N ALA A 171 10.97 -13.58 -14.16
CA ALA A 171 11.11 -13.12 -15.54
C ALA A 171 12.10 -11.95 -15.66
N VAL A 172 12.10 -11.01 -14.72
CA VAL A 172 13.06 -9.89 -14.66
C VAL A 172 14.47 -10.40 -14.35
N ALA A 173 14.62 -11.32 -13.40
CA ALA A 173 15.90 -11.93 -13.07
C ALA A 173 16.50 -12.67 -14.28
N ALA A 174 15.70 -13.49 -14.98
CA ALA A 174 16.13 -14.19 -16.19
C ALA A 174 16.53 -13.21 -17.31
N ALA A 175 15.77 -12.12 -17.51
CA ALA A 175 16.11 -11.09 -18.49
C ALA A 175 17.41 -10.33 -18.14
N PHE A 176 17.64 -10.06 -16.86
CA PHE A 176 18.86 -9.47 -16.34
C PHE A 176 20.07 -10.37 -16.60
N GLU A 177 20.00 -11.64 -16.22
CA GLU A 177 21.08 -12.63 -16.42
C GLU A 177 21.38 -12.83 -17.92
N ALA A 178 20.34 -12.97 -18.75
CA ALA A 178 20.50 -13.10 -20.19
C ALA A 178 21.14 -11.84 -20.82
N ALA A 179 20.81 -10.65 -20.32
CA ALA A 179 21.46 -9.42 -20.76
C ALA A 179 22.92 -9.35 -20.31
N ALA A 180 23.23 -9.72 -19.07
CA ALA A 180 24.60 -9.72 -18.55
C ALA A 180 25.49 -10.71 -19.31
N ALA A 181 24.97 -11.91 -19.59
CA ALA A 181 25.65 -12.94 -20.37
C ALA A 181 26.00 -12.47 -21.80
N ARG A 182 25.10 -11.74 -22.48
CA ARG A 182 25.38 -11.16 -23.81
C ARG A 182 26.55 -10.18 -23.81
N HIS A 183 26.82 -9.53 -22.68
CA HIS A 183 27.93 -8.60 -22.51
C HIS A 183 29.14 -9.23 -21.79
N GLY A 184 29.12 -10.54 -21.48
CA GLY A 184 30.20 -11.22 -20.79
C GLY A 184 30.41 -10.75 -19.33
N LEU A 185 29.37 -10.21 -18.70
CA LEU A 185 29.44 -9.67 -17.33
C LEU A 185 29.07 -10.75 -16.31
N PRO A 186 29.93 -11.05 -15.32
CA PRO A 186 29.52 -11.81 -14.14
C PRO A 186 28.36 -11.09 -13.45
N CYS A 187 27.32 -11.85 -13.08
CA CYS A 187 26.14 -11.27 -12.45
C CYS A 187 25.60 -12.07 -11.25
N SER A 188 24.90 -11.37 -10.35
CA SER A 188 24.16 -11.94 -9.22
C SER A 188 22.80 -11.28 -9.04
N VAL A 189 21.83 -12.04 -8.52
CA VAL A 189 20.49 -11.55 -8.18
C VAL A 189 20.27 -11.75 -6.68
N HIS A 190 19.87 -10.68 -6.00
CA HIS A 190 19.66 -10.63 -4.55
C HIS A 190 18.21 -10.24 -4.25
N ARG A 191 17.54 -11.09 -3.47
CA ARG A 191 16.13 -10.96 -3.11
C ARG A 191 16.00 -10.76 -1.61
N TYR A 192 15.15 -9.82 -1.22
CA TYR A 192 15.02 -9.41 0.18
C TYR A 192 13.56 -9.38 0.60
N TRP A 193 13.28 -9.68 1.86
CA TRP A 193 11.93 -9.55 2.42
C TRP A 193 11.86 -8.35 3.34
N GLY A 194 11.05 -7.34 2.98
CA GLY A 194 10.98 -6.07 3.71
C GLY A 194 9.60 -5.44 3.77
N CYS A 195 8.55 -6.20 3.44
CA CYS A 195 7.18 -5.69 3.33
C CYS A 195 6.32 -5.90 4.58
N THR A 196 6.76 -6.68 5.57
CA THR A 196 6.03 -7.01 6.81
C THR A 196 6.72 -6.47 8.06
N LEU A 197 5.97 -6.41 9.17
CA LEU A 197 6.52 -6.08 10.47
C LEU A 197 7.43 -7.20 11.00
N TYR A 198 6.97 -8.45 10.89
CA TYR A 198 7.75 -9.64 11.25
C TYR A 198 8.46 -10.20 10.03
N HIS A 199 9.75 -10.47 10.13
CA HIS A 199 10.45 -11.17 9.05
C HIS A 199 10.04 -12.66 9.03
N PRO A 200 9.85 -13.30 7.85
CA PRO A 200 9.46 -14.70 7.75
C PRO A 200 10.41 -15.66 8.49
N ASP A 201 11.70 -15.35 8.51
CA ASP A 201 12.72 -16.18 9.18
C ASP A 201 12.65 -16.09 10.72
N ASP A 202 12.03 -15.04 11.25
CA ASP A 202 11.84 -14.86 12.70
C ASP A 202 10.52 -15.47 13.19
N LEU A 203 9.70 -16.02 12.28
CA LEU A 203 8.46 -16.68 12.66
C LEU A 203 8.76 -17.99 13.42
N PRO A 204 7.94 -18.34 14.44
CA PRO A 204 8.11 -19.59 15.20
C PRO A 204 7.71 -20.84 14.39
N PHE A 205 7.48 -20.70 13.09
CA PHE A 205 7.12 -21.76 12.15
C PHE A 205 7.68 -21.44 10.76
N HIS A 206 7.99 -22.46 9.97
CA HIS A 206 8.49 -22.28 8.61
C HIS A 206 7.34 -21.98 7.65
N LEU A 207 7.22 -20.72 7.24
CA LEU A 207 6.20 -20.26 6.28
C LEU A 207 6.23 -21.06 4.96
N TRP A 208 7.45 -21.36 4.50
CA TRP A 208 7.71 -21.97 3.20
C TRP A 208 7.48 -23.50 3.15
N ALA A 209 7.51 -24.18 4.30
CA ALA A 209 7.34 -25.63 4.40
C ALA A 209 5.86 -26.07 4.42
N CYS A 210 4.92 -25.13 4.46
CA CYS A 210 3.49 -25.40 4.57
C CYS A 210 2.70 -25.32 3.25
N GLY A 211 3.38 -25.21 2.10
CA GLY A 211 2.76 -25.10 0.76
C GLY A 211 2.71 -26.42 -0.02
N SER A 212 1.71 -26.57 -0.90
CA SER A 212 1.62 -27.69 -1.86
C SER A 212 2.66 -27.56 -2.97
N ALA A 213 3.15 -28.69 -3.49
CA ALA A 213 4.34 -28.85 -4.31
C ALA A 213 4.30 -28.25 -5.75
N SER A 214 3.65 -27.13 -5.98
CA SER A 214 3.52 -26.53 -7.33
C SER A 214 3.77 -25.02 -7.34
N SER A 215 5.02 -24.60 -7.11
CA SER A 215 5.56 -23.33 -7.62
C SER A 215 7.08 -23.37 -7.45
N GLY A 216 7.79 -23.42 -8.57
CA GLY A 216 9.25 -23.52 -8.60
C GLY A 216 9.92 -22.34 -7.90
N GLY A 217 11.07 -22.58 -7.27
CA GLY A 217 11.93 -21.53 -6.73
C GLY A 217 11.77 -21.22 -5.23
N ARG A 218 11.79 -22.22 -4.36
CA ARG A 218 12.07 -22.04 -2.91
C ARG A 218 13.21 -22.98 -2.49
N PRO A 219 14.03 -22.64 -1.46
CA PRO A 219 15.13 -23.52 -1.03
C PRO A 219 14.58 -24.90 -0.70
N GLY A 220 15.14 -25.93 -1.33
CA GLY A 220 14.60 -27.29 -1.31
C GLY A 220 14.45 -27.84 0.11
N ALA A 221 13.21 -27.96 0.58
CA ALA A 221 12.86 -28.85 1.66
C ALA A 221 12.50 -30.21 1.05
N ALA A 222 13.45 -31.14 1.09
CA ALA A 222 13.17 -32.54 0.81
C ALA A 222 12.02 -33.02 1.71
N ALA A 223 11.02 -33.65 1.10
CA ALA A 223 9.84 -34.17 1.77
C ALA A 223 10.23 -35.15 2.89
N VAL A 224 9.94 -34.81 4.14
CA VAL A 224 9.86 -35.77 5.24
C VAL A 224 8.38 -35.96 5.55
N ALA A 225 7.77 -36.93 4.87
CA ALA A 225 6.44 -37.41 5.20
C ALA A 225 6.54 -38.32 6.44
N GLY A 226 6.12 -37.79 7.58
CA GLY A 226 5.89 -38.53 8.82
C GLY A 226 4.56 -38.09 9.47
N PRO A 227 4.13 -38.68 10.60
CA PRO A 227 2.77 -38.60 11.16
C PRO A 227 2.36 -37.23 11.75
N ALA A 228 2.78 -36.13 11.12
CA ALA A 228 2.52 -34.75 11.49
C ALA A 228 1.15 -34.21 11.04
N ALA A 229 0.33 -35.02 10.34
CA ALA A 229 -0.99 -34.60 9.85
C ALA A 229 -2.00 -34.34 10.98
N GLU A 230 -1.90 -35.03 12.12
CA GLU A 230 -2.78 -34.80 13.28
C GLU A 230 -2.34 -33.59 14.14
N GLN A 231 -1.03 -33.29 14.20
CA GLN A 231 -0.54 -32.06 14.84
C GLN A 231 -0.84 -30.80 14.01
N GLN A 232 -0.90 -30.92 12.68
CA GLN A 232 -1.27 -29.83 11.77
C GLN A 232 -2.70 -29.32 12.00
N GLN A 233 -3.63 -30.16 12.47
CA GLN A 233 -5.01 -29.75 12.73
C GLN A 233 -5.16 -28.99 14.06
N GLN A 234 -4.32 -29.29 15.06
CA GLN A 234 -4.22 -28.50 16.29
C GLN A 234 -3.46 -27.17 16.09
N GLN A 235 -2.48 -27.12 15.18
CA GLN A 235 -1.78 -25.89 14.83
C GLN A 235 -2.62 -24.88 14.01
N ARG A 236 -3.64 -25.32 13.27
CA ARG A 236 -4.63 -24.41 12.64
C ARG A 236 -5.34 -23.50 13.66
N GLY A 237 -5.45 -23.93 14.93
CA GLY A 237 -5.97 -23.10 16.03
C GLY A 237 -4.97 -22.09 16.59
N GLN A 238 -3.67 -22.23 16.30
CA GLN A 238 -2.58 -21.44 16.89
C GLN A 238 -1.97 -20.38 15.96
N CYS A 239 -2.34 -20.35 14.67
CA CYS A 239 -2.01 -19.24 13.75
C CYS A 239 -2.57 -17.87 14.22
N SER A 240 -3.40 -17.87 15.27
CA SER A 240 -3.95 -16.68 15.94
C SER A 240 -3.01 -16.04 16.97
N ARG A 241 -1.80 -16.59 17.18
CA ARG A 241 -0.86 -16.09 18.20
C ARG A 241 0.55 -16.01 17.61
N VAL A 242 0.77 -15.04 16.73
CA VAL A 242 2.13 -14.65 16.32
C VAL A 242 2.88 -14.17 17.56
N ASN A 243 3.96 -14.87 17.91
CA ASN A 243 4.81 -14.55 19.06
C ASN A 243 5.73 -13.36 18.67
N PRO A 244 5.67 -12.25 19.40
CA PRO A 244 6.29 -10.98 19.03
C PRO A 244 7.77 -10.82 19.39
N ALA A 245 8.37 -11.75 20.12
CA ALA A 245 9.80 -11.71 20.45
C ALA A 245 10.72 -11.68 19.19
N ALA A 246 10.13 -11.97 18.03
CA ALA A 246 10.71 -11.84 16.70
C ALA A 246 10.87 -10.40 16.18
N ALA A 247 10.07 -9.42 16.65
CA ALA A 247 10.09 -8.05 16.13
C ALA A 247 11.27 -7.20 16.64
N GLU A 248 12.11 -7.74 17.53
CA GLU A 248 13.20 -7.01 18.19
C GLU A 248 14.45 -6.83 17.32
N ALA A 249 14.51 -7.47 16.14
CA ALA A 249 15.60 -7.31 15.18
C ALA A 249 15.28 -6.26 14.08
N GLY A 250 16.02 -5.16 14.11
CA GLY A 250 16.58 -4.58 12.89
C GLY A 250 15.75 -3.54 12.15
N LEU A 251 15.62 -2.33 12.71
CA LEU A 251 15.66 -1.16 11.82
C LEU A 251 17.08 -1.07 11.25
N LEU A 252 17.19 -0.99 9.92
CA LEU A 252 18.46 -0.70 9.29
C LEU A 252 18.94 0.70 9.74
N GLY A 253 20.25 0.81 10.02
CA GLY A 253 20.88 2.09 10.29
C GLY A 253 20.84 3.04 9.09
N PRO A 254 21.39 4.27 9.22
CA PRO A 254 21.52 5.17 8.07
C PRO A 254 22.29 4.49 6.93
N LEU A 255 22.00 4.90 5.69
CA LEU A 255 22.71 4.36 4.53
C LEU A 255 24.22 4.53 4.72
N PRO A 256 25.04 3.49 4.44
CA PRO A 256 26.47 3.48 4.75
C PRO A 256 27.33 4.40 3.85
N THR A 257 26.72 5.28 3.05
CA THR A 257 27.40 6.03 1.97
C THR A 257 26.74 7.38 1.66
N ASP A 258 27.55 8.38 1.32
CA ASP A 258 27.12 9.51 0.48
C ASP A 258 26.97 9.04 -0.97
N LEU A 259 25.73 8.82 -1.42
CA LEU A 259 25.45 8.30 -2.77
C LEU A 259 26.01 9.20 -3.89
N ALA A 260 26.34 10.46 -3.61
CA ALA A 260 26.93 11.39 -4.58
C ALA A 260 28.31 10.89 -5.04
N SER A 261 29.08 10.28 -4.14
CA SER A 261 30.41 9.74 -4.45
C SER A 261 30.35 8.50 -5.34
N VAL A 262 29.34 7.65 -5.15
CA VAL A 262 29.08 6.45 -5.99
C VAL A 262 28.50 6.85 -7.34
N TYR A 263 27.59 7.83 -7.36
CA TYR A 263 26.88 8.23 -8.57
C TYR A 263 27.71 9.15 -9.49
N SER A 264 28.53 10.05 -8.95
CA SER A 264 29.39 10.94 -9.76
C SER A 264 30.49 10.19 -10.52
N ALA A 265 30.93 9.03 -10.03
CA ALA A 265 31.84 8.12 -10.73
C ALA A 265 31.22 7.46 -11.99
N ALA A 266 29.90 7.60 -12.19
CA ALA A 266 29.17 7.08 -13.35
C ALA A 266 29.48 7.83 -14.66
N GLY A 267 30.00 9.06 -14.60
CA GLY A 267 30.20 9.91 -15.77
C GLY A 267 28.89 10.39 -16.42
N GLY A 268 28.95 11.51 -17.15
CA GLY A 268 27.79 12.19 -17.76
C GLY A 268 26.92 11.37 -18.74
N ALA A 269 27.28 10.13 -19.04
CA ALA A 269 26.53 9.23 -19.91
C ALA A 269 25.23 8.70 -19.24
N ALA A 270 25.22 8.49 -17.91
CA ALA A 270 24.00 8.13 -17.18
C ALA A 270 22.98 9.30 -17.16
N THR A 271 23.50 10.53 -17.21
CA THR A 271 22.71 11.77 -17.27
C THR A 271 22.10 12.03 -18.65
N ALA A 272 22.57 11.37 -19.71
CA ALA A 272 21.98 11.49 -21.05
C ALA A 272 20.75 10.56 -21.26
N ALA A 273 20.55 9.54 -20.42
CA ALA A 273 19.39 8.64 -20.47
C ALA A 273 18.10 9.24 -19.88
N LEU A 274 18.06 10.56 -19.68
CA LEU A 274 17.06 11.33 -18.94
C LEU A 274 15.67 11.46 -19.62
N ALA A 275 15.42 10.77 -20.73
CA ALA A 275 14.12 10.75 -21.40
C ALA A 275 13.04 9.94 -20.66
N CYS A 276 13.42 9.12 -19.67
CA CYS A 276 12.51 8.16 -19.02
C CYS A 276 11.46 8.81 -18.11
N TRP A 277 11.81 9.87 -17.37
CA TRP A 277 10.87 10.53 -16.46
C TRP A 277 9.84 11.42 -17.18
N GLU A 278 10.26 12.11 -18.24
CA GLU A 278 9.36 12.95 -19.04
C GLU A 278 8.25 12.09 -19.68
N ALA A 279 8.56 10.84 -20.05
CA ALA A 279 7.58 9.87 -20.52
C ALA A 279 6.54 9.52 -19.44
N LEU A 280 6.93 9.31 -18.18
CA LEU A 280 5.97 9.11 -17.07
C LEU A 280 5.12 10.36 -16.79
N GLY A 281 5.70 11.56 -16.98
CA GLY A 281 4.95 12.81 -16.96
C GLY A 281 3.86 12.88 -18.03
N ALA A 282 4.09 12.31 -19.22
CA ALA A 282 3.08 12.22 -20.28
C ALA A 282 1.95 11.22 -19.94
N VAL A 283 2.25 10.11 -19.25
CA VAL A 283 1.23 9.17 -18.71
C VAL A 283 0.28 9.88 -17.77
N ARG A 284 0.81 10.77 -16.91
CA ARG A 284 0.00 11.63 -16.03
C ARG A 284 -1.02 12.45 -16.82
N CYS A 285 -0.68 12.94 -18.01
CA CYS A 285 -1.59 13.73 -18.84
C CYS A 285 -2.62 12.87 -19.60
N ALA A 286 -2.23 11.69 -20.08
CA ALA A 286 -3.09 10.83 -20.89
C ALA A 286 -4.06 9.98 -20.05
N ALA A 287 -3.63 9.46 -18.90
CA ALA A 287 -4.43 8.57 -18.06
C ALA A 287 -5.37 9.30 -17.06
N LEU A 288 -5.18 10.60 -16.82
CA LEU A 288 -5.92 11.37 -15.79
C LEU A 288 -7.03 12.31 -16.33
N ALA A 289 -7.32 12.36 -17.63
CA ALA A 289 -8.40 13.20 -18.16
C ALA A 289 -9.80 12.56 -17.97
N PRO A 290 -10.92 13.31 -17.86
CA PRO A 290 -11.23 14.46 -16.99
C PRO A 290 -11.72 14.06 -15.58
N ALA A 291 -11.78 12.76 -15.26
CA ALA A 291 -12.27 12.25 -13.97
C ALA A 291 -11.36 12.66 -12.79
N CYS A 292 -10.09 12.94 -13.07
CA CYS A 292 -9.12 13.47 -12.11
C CYS A 292 -8.60 14.82 -12.62
N SER A 293 -9.46 15.85 -12.62
CA SER A 293 -9.13 17.24 -13.02
C SER A 293 -8.08 17.96 -12.13
N GLY A 294 -7.15 17.23 -11.50
CA GLY A 294 -6.14 17.76 -10.59
C GLY A 294 -6.70 18.32 -9.28
N ARG A 295 -8.03 18.36 -9.11
CA ARG A 295 -8.69 18.79 -7.88
C ARG A 295 -8.99 17.56 -7.02
N HIS A 296 -8.34 17.48 -5.86
CA HIS A 296 -8.77 16.58 -4.80
C HIS A 296 -10.21 16.91 -4.42
N ASP A 297 -11.06 15.88 -4.30
CA ASP A 297 -12.36 16.05 -3.67
C ASP A 297 -12.13 16.46 -2.20
N ALA A 298 -12.63 17.65 -1.83
CA ALA A 298 -12.43 18.20 -0.49
C ALA A 298 -13.03 17.34 0.63
N ARG A 299 -13.92 16.40 0.28
CA ARG A 299 -14.52 15.43 1.21
C ARG A 299 -13.62 14.22 1.48
N SER A 300 -12.52 14.06 0.75
CA SER A 300 -11.64 12.89 0.87
C SER A 300 -11.10 12.72 2.29
N ALA A 301 -11.22 11.50 2.82
CA ALA A 301 -10.57 11.09 4.06
C ALA A 301 -9.06 10.77 3.88
N LEU A 302 -8.56 10.79 2.64
CA LEU A 302 -7.16 10.65 2.27
C LEU A 302 -6.70 11.85 1.41
N PRO A 303 -6.55 13.05 1.99
CA PRO A 303 -6.17 14.25 1.25
C PRO A 303 -4.65 14.44 1.11
N PHE A 304 -3.85 13.45 1.52
CA PHE A 304 -2.40 13.57 1.64
C PHE A 304 -1.70 13.38 0.29
N GLY A 305 -0.63 14.15 0.06
CA GLY A 305 0.34 13.81 -0.97
C GLY A 305 1.16 12.59 -0.57
N MET A 306 1.72 11.89 -1.55
CA MET A 306 2.49 10.68 -1.30
C MET A 306 4.00 10.91 -1.27
N GLY A 307 4.68 10.12 -0.45
CA GLY A 307 6.11 10.16 -0.24
C GLY A 307 6.50 9.66 1.15
N GLU A 308 7.77 9.31 1.33
CA GLU A 308 8.31 8.82 2.60
C GLU A 308 8.20 9.89 3.70
N GLU A 309 8.61 11.13 3.41
CA GLU A 309 8.53 12.24 4.36
C GLU A 309 7.09 12.51 4.81
N GLN A 310 6.16 12.55 3.86
CA GLN A 310 4.74 12.76 4.13
C GLN A 310 4.16 11.62 4.96
N ALA A 311 4.60 10.37 4.72
CA ALA A 311 4.18 9.22 5.49
C ALA A 311 4.61 9.32 6.96
N VAL A 312 5.89 9.65 7.19
CA VAL A 312 6.44 9.84 8.55
C VAL A 312 5.79 11.03 9.24
N GLN A 313 5.58 12.14 8.52
CA GLN A 313 4.88 13.32 9.06
C GLN A 313 3.45 12.97 9.48
N ARG A 314 2.70 12.24 8.63
CA ARG A 314 1.34 11.81 8.96
C ARG A 314 1.31 10.89 10.18
N LEU A 315 2.24 9.93 10.25
CA LEU A 315 2.36 9.03 11.39
C LEU A 315 2.65 9.81 12.68
N ARG A 316 3.66 10.66 12.69
CA ARG A 316 4.05 11.46 13.86
C ARG A 316 2.94 12.39 14.32
N TYR A 317 2.28 13.08 13.39
CA TYR A 317 1.08 13.87 13.69
C TYR A 317 0.02 13.01 14.39
N TYR A 318 -0.30 11.84 13.84
CA TYR A 318 -1.33 10.97 14.40
C TYR A 318 -0.97 10.47 15.81
N LEU A 319 0.31 10.20 16.04
CA LEU A 319 0.83 9.79 17.35
C LEU A 319 0.98 10.97 18.33
N GLY A 320 0.98 12.22 17.86
CA GLY A 320 1.30 13.41 18.68
C GLY A 320 2.78 13.50 19.04
N LEU A 321 3.64 13.16 18.07
CA LEU A 321 5.08 13.28 18.15
C LEU A 321 5.56 14.48 17.34
N GLU A 322 6.51 15.22 17.90
CA GLU A 322 7.20 16.35 17.27
C GLU A 322 8.71 16.17 17.37
N GLU A 323 9.48 16.88 16.54
CA GLU A 323 10.92 16.94 16.68
C GLU A 323 11.32 18.23 17.40
N SER A 324 12.16 18.10 18.44
CA SER A 324 12.79 19.21 19.16
C SER A 324 14.27 18.88 19.35
N ASP A 325 15.16 19.77 18.91
CA ASP A 325 16.63 19.60 19.04
C ASP A 325 17.15 18.23 18.56
N GLY A 326 16.60 17.72 17.47
CA GLY A 326 16.97 16.41 16.90
C GLY A 326 16.42 15.19 17.66
N HIS A 327 15.54 15.39 18.65
CA HIS A 327 14.92 14.33 19.43
C HIS A 327 13.40 14.34 19.26
N SER A 328 12.79 13.15 19.26
CA SER A 328 11.33 13.03 19.26
C SER A 328 10.77 13.34 20.65
N VAL A 329 9.82 14.27 20.71
CA VAL A 329 9.13 14.68 21.93
C VAL A 329 7.62 14.56 21.76
N ARG A 330 6.89 14.52 22.87
CA ARG A 330 5.42 14.60 22.87
C ARG A 330 4.98 16.03 22.60
N SER A 331 4.04 16.21 21.68
CA SER A 331 3.35 17.49 21.52
C SER A 331 2.64 17.87 22.82
N VAL A 332 2.83 19.10 23.27
CA VAL A 332 2.26 19.61 24.54
C VAL A 332 0.93 20.33 24.31
N ASP A 333 0.69 20.83 23.10
CA ASP A 333 -0.41 21.76 22.80
C ASP A 333 -1.60 21.10 22.07
N GLN A 334 -1.48 19.83 21.65
CA GLN A 334 -2.52 19.13 20.89
C GLN A 334 -2.86 17.76 21.47
N GLU A 335 -4.15 17.49 21.65
CA GLU A 335 -4.62 16.12 21.89
C GLU A 335 -4.38 15.27 20.65
N ALA A 336 -3.48 14.30 20.78
CA ALA A 336 -3.09 13.43 19.68
C ALA A 336 -4.24 12.49 19.25
N PRO A 337 -4.55 12.37 17.94
CA PRO A 337 -5.60 11.47 17.46
C PRO A 337 -5.50 10.02 17.96
N ILE A 338 -4.28 9.50 18.13
CA ILE A 338 -4.03 8.15 18.66
C ILE A 338 -4.71 7.90 20.01
N ALA A 339 -4.96 8.93 20.83
CA ALA A 339 -5.59 8.81 22.15
C ALA A 339 -7.03 8.26 22.09
N THR A 340 -7.72 8.38 20.94
CA THR A 340 -9.10 7.90 20.75
C THR A 340 -9.21 6.85 19.65
N TYR A 341 -8.09 6.25 19.25
CA TYR A 341 -8.02 5.36 18.08
C TYR A 341 -9.00 4.18 18.18
N ARG A 342 -9.17 3.60 19.37
CA ARG A 342 -10.07 2.45 19.57
C ARG A 342 -11.53 2.80 19.28
N GLU A 343 -11.95 3.99 19.67
CA GLU A 343 -13.31 4.51 19.52
C GLU A 343 -13.55 5.03 18.09
N THR A 344 -12.54 5.66 17.49
CA THR A 344 -12.65 6.34 16.20
C THR A 344 -12.40 5.44 15.00
N ARG A 345 -11.60 4.38 15.11
CA ARG A 345 -11.20 3.48 13.99
C ARG A 345 -12.33 2.87 13.17
N MET A 346 -13.55 2.86 13.71
CA MET A 346 -14.74 2.33 13.04
C MET A 346 -15.66 3.42 12.46
N GLN A 347 -15.36 4.69 12.70
CA GLN A 347 -16.09 5.80 12.11
C GLN A 347 -15.80 5.84 10.61
N PRO A 348 -16.83 5.96 9.76
CA PRO A 348 -16.64 5.84 8.33
C PRO A 348 -16.21 7.14 7.65
N PHE A 349 -16.10 8.25 8.38
CA PHE A 349 -15.77 9.58 7.86
C PHE A 349 -14.60 10.22 8.61
N GLY A 350 -14.05 11.29 8.06
CA GLY A 350 -13.02 12.12 8.71
C GLY A 350 -11.58 11.62 8.50
N VAL A 351 -10.65 12.57 8.44
CA VAL A 351 -9.22 12.28 8.21
C VAL A 351 -8.60 11.57 9.42
N ASP A 352 -9.00 11.91 10.64
CA ASP A 352 -8.40 11.37 11.87
C ASP A 352 -9.19 10.22 12.52
N SER A 353 -10.27 9.76 11.88
CA SER A 353 -10.97 8.54 12.31
C SER A 353 -10.07 7.30 12.33
N SER A 354 -8.95 7.33 11.63
CA SER A 354 -7.90 6.32 11.68
C SER A 354 -6.58 6.96 11.25
N ALA A 355 -5.48 6.22 11.38
CA ALA A 355 -4.15 6.74 11.04
C ALA A 355 -3.98 7.12 9.56
N LYS A 356 -4.78 6.54 8.64
CA LYS A 356 -4.70 6.73 7.18
C LYS A 356 -3.32 6.41 6.59
N LEU A 357 -2.66 5.39 7.13
CA LEU A 357 -1.32 4.95 6.70
C LEU A 357 -1.35 3.90 5.59
N SER A 358 -2.53 3.38 5.22
CA SER A 358 -2.67 2.23 4.33
C SER A 358 -2.08 2.48 2.94
N ALA A 359 -2.32 3.65 2.33
CA ALA A 359 -1.75 3.98 1.03
C ALA A 359 -0.21 4.05 1.09
N PHE A 360 0.34 4.67 2.14
CA PHE A 360 1.80 4.76 2.34
C PHE A 360 2.44 3.39 2.57
N LEU A 361 1.78 2.49 3.30
CA LEU A 361 2.23 1.12 3.50
C LEU A 361 2.16 0.31 2.21
N SER A 362 1.06 0.44 1.44
CA SER A 362 0.86 -0.33 0.19
C SER A 362 1.87 0.02 -0.91
N LEU A 363 2.26 1.30 -1.02
CA LEU A 363 3.30 1.74 -1.96
C LEU A 363 4.71 1.63 -1.35
N GLY A 364 4.81 1.24 -0.08
CA GLY A 364 6.05 1.11 0.66
C GLY A 364 6.77 2.43 0.95
N CYS A 365 6.08 3.58 0.89
CA CYS A 365 6.58 4.86 1.38
C CYS A 365 6.80 4.86 2.89
N LEU A 366 6.10 3.99 3.62
CA LEU A 366 6.31 3.75 5.05
C LEU A 366 6.63 2.28 5.27
N SER A 367 7.73 2.00 5.97
CA SER A 367 7.98 0.65 6.47
C SER A 367 7.07 0.37 7.68
N PRO A 368 6.47 -0.85 7.77
CA PRO A 368 5.77 -1.26 8.98
C PRO A 368 6.69 -1.31 10.21
N ARG A 369 7.99 -1.59 10.05
CA ARG A 369 8.99 -1.56 11.13
C ARG A 369 9.28 -0.14 11.60
N THR A 370 9.35 0.83 10.68
CA THR A 370 9.42 2.27 11.04
C THR A 370 8.17 2.70 11.78
N ALA A 371 6.98 2.29 11.33
CA ALA A 371 5.73 2.59 12.02
C ALA A 371 5.72 2.02 13.45
N HIS A 372 6.14 0.76 13.62
CA HIS A 372 6.29 0.13 14.92
C HIS A 372 7.27 0.89 15.82
N ALA A 373 8.43 1.28 15.29
CA ALA A 373 9.43 2.01 16.06
C ALA A 373 8.93 3.36 16.60
N GLU A 374 8.16 4.13 15.81
CA GLU A 374 7.57 5.39 16.28
C GLU A 374 6.49 5.15 17.36
N VAL A 375 5.70 4.07 17.25
CA VAL A 375 4.76 3.68 18.32
C VAL A 375 5.52 3.22 19.58
N ALA A 376 6.62 2.48 19.44
CA ALA A 376 7.45 2.10 20.58
C ALA A 376 8.05 3.34 21.28
N ARG A 377 8.52 4.33 20.51
CA ARG A 377 8.96 5.63 21.05
C ARG A 377 7.84 6.34 21.82
N LEU A 378 6.62 6.32 21.27
CA LEU A 378 5.44 6.87 21.93
C LEU A 378 5.24 6.29 23.33
N ALA A 379 5.29 4.97 23.43
CA ALA A 379 5.11 4.24 24.68
C ALA A 379 6.18 4.61 25.71
N VAL A 380 7.44 4.76 25.29
CA VAL A 380 8.53 5.21 26.16
C VAL A 380 8.27 6.63 26.69
N LEU A 381 7.86 7.56 25.82
CA LEU A 381 7.59 8.95 26.20
C LEU A 381 6.40 9.07 27.17
N GLU A 382 5.32 8.30 26.97
CA GLU A 382 4.17 8.27 27.89
C GLU A 382 4.60 7.84 29.30
N GLN A 383 5.44 6.81 29.39
CA GLN A 383 5.92 6.34 30.69
C GLN A 383 6.82 7.37 31.38
N GLN A 384 7.71 8.01 30.64
CA GLN A 384 8.55 9.09 31.17
C GLN A 384 7.68 10.24 31.71
N GLN A 385 6.63 10.64 30.99
CA GLN A 385 5.71 11.68 31.42
C GLN A 385 4.96 11.31 32.71
N GLN A 386 4.43 10.08 32.79
CA GLN A 386 3.75 9.58 34.00
C GLN A 386 4.69 9.57 35.22
N GLN A 387 5.95 9.17 35.04
CA GLN A 387 6.94 9.19 36.12
C GLN A 387 7.29 10.61 36.56
N GLN A 388 7.48 11.55 35.62
CA GLN A 388 7.70 12.96 35.95
C GLN A 388 6.51 13.54 36.73
N GLN A 389 5.28 13.19 36.37
CA GLN A 389 4.08 13.60 37.10
C GLN A 389 4.05 13.00 38.53
N ARG A 390 4.43 11.73 38.70
CA ARG A 390 4.58 11.10 40.03
C ARG A 390 5.64 11.78 40.89
N ARG A 391 6.80 12.10 40.30
CA ARG A 391 7.87 12.88 40.97
C ARG A 391 7.38 14.23 41.44
N ARG A 392 6.68 14.99 40.57
CA ARG A 392 6.08 16.29 40.92
C ARG A 392 5.05 16.19 42.03
N ARG A 393 4.34 15.06 42.15
CA ARG A 393 3.38 14.77 43.23
C ARG A 393 4.03 14.27 44.52
N GLY A 394 5.36 14.21 44.61
CA GLY A 394 6.08 13.73 45.80
C GLY A 394 5.94 12.22 46.03
N GLN A 395 5.59 11.44 45.01
CA GLN A 395 5.33 10.00 45.10
C GLN A 395 6.51 9.14 44.59
N ALA A 396 7.73 9.70 44.57
CA ALA A 396 8.91 9.09 43.94
C ALA A 396 10.06 8.89 44.96
N SER A 397 10.83 7.82 44.80
CA SER A 397 11.89 7.41 45.74
C SER A 397 13.29 7.78 45.23
N SER A 398 14.29 7.86 46.11
CA SER A 398 15.65 8.32 45.79
C SER A 398 16.47 7.40 44.87
N GLY A 399 15.97 6.20 44.52
CA GLY A 399 16.60 5.25 43.59
C GLY A 399 16.19 5.41 42.11
N ASP A 400 15.32 6.37 41.79
CA ASP A 400 14.55 6.33 40.54
C ASP A 400 15.34 6.67 39.27
N ALA A 401 16.54 7.27 39.32
CA ALA A 401 17.27 7.71 38.12
C ALA A 401 17.87 6.54 37.29
N ALA A 402 18.58 5.60 37.93
CA ALA A 402 19.08 4.39 37.27
C ALA A 402 17.92 3.44 36.89
N ALA A 403 16.87 3.42 37.71
CA ALA A 403 15.62 2.76 37.37
C ALA A 403 14.92 3.41 36.17
N THR A 404 15.11 4.71 35.88
CA THR A 404 14.51 5.39 34.73
C THR A 404 15.07 4.84 33.41
N ALA A 405 16.39 4.64 33.32
CA ALA A 405 17.02 4.06 32.14
C ALA A 405 16.66 2.58 31.94
N ALA A 406 16.63 1.80 33.04
CA ALA A 406 16.22 0.40 33.02
C ALA A 406 14.72 0.22 32.69
N VAL A 407 13.85 1.12 33.16
CA VAL A 407 12.41 1.09 32.86
C VAL A 407 12.14 1.57 31.44
N ALA A 408 12.88 2.54 30.91
CA ALA A 408 12.77 2.93 29.50
C ALA A 408 13.21 1.79 28.56
N ALA A 409 14.27 1.05 28.92
CA ALA A 409 14.68 -0.17 28.21
C ALA A 409 13.61 -1.27 28.30
N ALA A 410 13.10 -1.55 29.51
CA ALA A 410 12.03 -2.52 29.73
C ALA A 410 10.69 -2.11 29.10
N ALA A 411 10.44 -0.81 28.89
CA ALA A 411 9.28 -0.29 28.17
C ALA A 411 9.41 -0.48 26.66
N GLY A 412 10.62 -0.34 26.12
CA GLY A 412 10.95 -0.75 24.76
C GLY A 412 10.72 -2.25 24.55
N GLU A 413 11.22 -3.08 25.47
CA GLU A 413 10.99 -4.54 25.49
C GLU A 413 9.51 -4.90 25.72
N ALA A 414 8.77 -4.16 26.55
CA ALA A 414 7.34 -4.40 26.79
C ALA A 414 6.41 -3.86 25.69
N ALA A 415 6.86 -2.88 24.90
CA ALA A 415 6.22 -2.49 23.65
C ALA A 415 6.51 -3.52 22.54
N ALA A 416 7.69 -4.15 22.57
CA ALA A 416 8.06 -5.25 21.70
C ALA A 416 7.35 -6.56 22.05
N ALA A 417 7.06 -6.84 23.32
CA ALA A 417 6.25 -7.98 23.73
C ALA A 417 4.75 -7.73 23.49
N TRP A 418 4.23 -8.10 22.31
CA TRP A 418 2.80 -8.20 22.01
C TRP A 418 2.00 -8.80 23.18
N ARG A 419 0.96 -8.05 23.54
CA ARG A 419 -0.13 -8.45 24.42
C ARG A 419 -1.41 -7.96 23.78
N GLU A 420 -2.49 -8.69 23.99
CA GLU A 420 -3.80 -8.27 23.51
C GLU A 420 -4.15 -6.88 24.07
N PRO A 421 -4.55 -5.91 23.22
CA PRO A 421 -4.76 -4.54 23.65
C PRO A 421 -5.96 -4.44 24.60
N GLN A 422 -5.78 -3.80 25.74
CA GLN A 422 -6.88 -3.46 26.63
C GLN A 422 -7.57 -2.16 26.20
N ALA A 423 -8.70 -1.82 26.85
CA ALA A 423 -9.51 -0.66 26.47
C ALA A 423 -8.75 0.68 26.56
N GLY A 424 -7.77 0.80 27.46
CA GLY A 424 -6.94 2.00 27.62
C GLY A 424 -5.69 2.06 26.73
N ASP A 425 -5.35 0.98 26.02
CA ASP A 425 -4.10 0.88 25.26
C ASP A 425 -4.31 1.26 23.78
N THR A 426 -4.69 2.52 23.52
CA THR A 426 -5.15 2.93 22.18
C THR A 426 -4.10 2.77 21.08
N TRP A 427 -2.81 3.00 21.37
CA TRP A 427 -1.72 2.78 20.41
C TRP A 427 -1.42 1.30 20.14
N ARG A 428 -1.70 0.40 21.08
CA ARG A 428 -1.53 -1.06 20.86
C ARG A 428 -2.51 -1.59 19.82
N TRP A 429 -3.70 -1.00 19.72
CA TRP A 429 -4.63 -1.32 18.63
C TRP A 429 -4.02 -1.02 17.26
N LEU A 430 -3.19 0.02 17.11
CA LEU A 430 -2.51 0.31 15.84
C LEU A 430 -1.50 -0.79 15.51
N LEU A 431 -0.70 -1.24 16.48
CA LEU A 431 0.23 -2.37 16.30
C LEU A 431 -0.50 -3.66 15.95
N MET A 432 -1.64 -3.92 16.60
CA MET A 432 -2.48 -5.08 16.27
C MET A 432 -2.95 -5.04 14.81
N HIS A 433 -3.29 -3.87 14.25
CA HIS A 433 -3.66 -3.79 12.83
C HIS A 433 -2.48 -3.98 11.88
N LEU A 434 -1.27 -3.54 12.25
CA LEU A 434 -0.06 -3.88 11.48
C LEU A 434 0.17 -5.40 11.49
N ALA A 435 -0.01 -6.06 12.64
CA ALA A 435 0.08 -7.53 12.73
C ALA A 435 -1.03 -8.25 11.94
N ILE A 436 -2.25 -7.68 11.88
CA ILE A 436 -3.32 -8.22 11.01
C ILE A 436 -2.95 -8.09 9.53
N ARG A 437 -2.28 -7.00 9.13
CA ARG A 437 -1.73 -6.87 7.78
C ARG A 437 -0.74 -8.00 7.48
N ASP A 438 0.22 -8.23 8.37
CA ASP A 438 1.19 -9.34 8.23
C ASP A 438 0.49 -10.72 8.14
N PHE A 439 -0.55 -10.94 8.96
CA PHE A 439 -1.34 -12.18 8.90
C PHE A 439 -1.91 -12.42 7.49
N PHE A 440 -2.47 -11.39 6.85
CA PHE A 440 -2.97 -11.53 5.48
C PHE A 440 -1.85 -11.75 4.48
N VAL A 441 -0.72 -11.05 4.61
CA VAL A 441 0.47 -11.26 3.76
C VAL A 441 0.96 -12.71 3.85
N PHE A 442 1.15 -13.25 5.06
CA PHE A 442 1.59 -14.63 5.25
C PHE A 442 0.55 -15.66 4.80
N THR A 443 -0.73 -15.38 4.99
CA THR A 443 -1.81 -16.22 4.43
C THR A 443 -1.69 -16.29 2.91
N ALA A 444 -1.46 -15.16 2.27
CA ALA A 444 -1.35 -15.08 0.82
C ALA A 444 -0.12 -15.84 0.29
N VAL A 445 1.03 -15.73 0.97
CA VAL A 445 2.25 -16.51 0.65
C VAL A 445 2.03 -18.02 0.77
N LYS A 446 1.25 -18.44 1.76
CA LYS A 446 0.99 -19.86 2.05
C LYS A 446 -0.03 -20.46 1.08
N GLU A 447 -1.12 -19.75 0.84
CA GLU A 447 -2.29 -20.28 0.13
C GLU A 447 -2.25 -19.95 -1.38
N GLY A 448 -1.50 -18.94 -1.80
CA GLY A 448 -1.36 -18.53 -3.19
C GLY A 448 -2.71 -18.25 -3.86
N ASP A 449 -2.87 -18.75 -5.08
CA ASP A 449 -4.08 -18.54 -5.89
C ASP A 449 -5.36 -19.12 -5.27
N ALA A 450 -5.23 -20.06 -4.31
CA ALA A 450 -6.39 -20.58 -3.59
C ALA A 450 -7.14 -19.49 -2.80
N LEU A 451 -6.48 -18.36 -2.51
CA LEU A 451 -7.10 -17.20 -1.87
C LEU A 451 -8.20 -16.56 -2.74
N GLU A 452 -8.06 -16.62 -4.06
CA GLU A 452 -9.03 -16.09 -5.03
C GLU A 452 -9.95 -17.15 -5.65
N ALA A 453 -9.79 -18.42 -5.27
CA ALA A 453 -10.65 -19.48 -5.74
C ALA A 453 -12.12 -19.23 -5.33
N PRO A 454 -13.12 -19.66 -6.14
CA PRO A 454 -14.54 -19.49 -5.79
C PRO A 454 -14.90 -19.99 -4.38
N GLY A 455 -14.33 -21.13 -3.97
CA GLY A 455 -14.51 -21.71 -2.63
C GLY A 455 -13.52 -21.20 -1.57
N GLY A 456 -12.57 -20.34 -1.97
CA GLY A 456 -11.43 -19.86 -1.21
C GLY A 456 -10.59 -20.97 -0.59
N ILE A 457 -9.78 -20.60 0.40
CA ILE A 457 -8.88 -21.49 1.14
C ILE A 457 -9.62 -22.58 1.94
N ARG A 458 -10.93 -22.41 2.13
CA ARG A 458 -11.80 -23.40 2.79
C ARG A 458 -12.37 -24.45 1.83
N GLY A 459 -12.20 -24.29 0.51
CA GLY A 459 -12.73 -25.21 -0.49
C GLY A 459 -14.26 -25.36 -0.44
N ARG A 460 -14.99 -24.30 -0.09
CA ARG A 460 -16.46 -24.37 -0.01
C ARG A 460 -17.06 -24.52 -1.42
N ALA A 461 -17.99 -25.45 -1.58
CA ALA A 461 -18.85 -25.48 -2.76
C ALA A 461 -19.88 -24.34 -2.65
N VAL A 462 -19.58 -23.21 -3.28
CA VAL A 462 -20.49 -22.05 -3.35
C VAL A 462 -20.80 -21.76 -4.81
N GLU A 463 -22.08 -21.75 -5.16
CA GLU A 463 -22.55 -21.26 -6.45
C GLU A 463 -22.77 -19.75 -6.33
N TRP A 464 -21.85 -18.98 -6.92
CA TRP A 464 -21.92 -17.52 -6.88
C TRP A 464 -22.88 -16.99 -7.94
N ARG A 465 -23.81 -16.13 -7.51
CA ARG A 465 -24.68 -15.38 -8.43
C ARG A 465 -23.86 -14.31 -9.14
N ARG A 466 -24.09 -14.17 -10.45
CA ARG A 466 -23.62 -13.04 -11.25
C ARG A 466 -24.82 -12.23 -11.75
N ASP A 467 -24.73 -10.91 -11.63
CA ASP A 467 -25.74 -9.96 -12.07
C ASP A 467 -25.06 -8.64 -12.39
N ASP A 468 -24.77 -8.42 -13.67
CA ASP A 468 -23.93 -7.30 -14.12
C ASP A 468 -24.64 -5.95 -13.91
N GLU A 469 -25.98 -5.91 -13.97
CA GLU A 469 -26.76 -4.70 -13.68
C GLU A 469 -26.68 -4.33 -12.20
N LEU A 470 -26.94 -5.29 -11.32
CA LEU A 470 -26.85 -5.07 -9.89
C LEU A 470 -25.43 -4.67 -9.47
N PHE A 471 -24.42 -5.33 -10.04
CA PHE A 471 -23.02 -4.99 -9.81
C PHE A 471 -22.69 -3.57 -10.24
N ARG A 472 -23.15 -3.14 -11.43
CA ARG A 472 -22.94 -1.76 -11.91
C ARG A 472 -23.57 -0.73 -10.99
N ARG A 473 -24.80 -0.97 -10.54
CA ARG A 473 -25.48 -0.10 -9.59
C ARG A 473 -24.73 -0.02 -8.26
N TRP A 474 -24.16 -1.12 -7.78
CA TRP A 474 -23.30 -1.11 -6.60
C TRP A 474 -22.02 -0.32 -6.80
N ALA A 475 -21.30 -0.58 -7.89
CA ALA A 475 -20.06 0.12 -8.22
C ALA A 475 -20.26 1.64 -8.30
N GLN A 476 -21.40 2.08 -8.86
CA GLN A 476 -21.76 3.49 -9.02
C GLN A 476 -22.44 4.13 -7.78
N GLY A 477 -22.69 3.37 -6.72
CA GLY A 477 -23.41 3.84 -5.54
C GLY A 477 -24.86 4.27 -5.84
N GLN A 478 -25.60 3.37 -6.51
CA GLN A 478 -27.00 3.51 -6.94
C GLN A 478 -27.83 2.28 -6.53
N THR A 479 -27.45 1.63 -5.43
CA THR A 479 -28.15 0.47 -4.87
C THR A 479 -29.49 0.84 -4.25
N GLY A 480 -29.65 2.10 -3.82
CA GLY A 480 -30.79 2.56 -3.04
C GLY A 480 -30.59 2.40 -1.53
N LEU A 481 -29.50 1.76 -1.09
CA LEU A 481 -29.07 1.71 0.31
C LEU A 481 -28.11 2.88 0.59
N PRO A 482 -28.55 3.94 1.30
CA PRO A 482 -27.79 5.19 1.42
C PRO A 482 -26.36 5.03 1.94
N PHE A 483 -26.16 4.14 2.93
CA PHE A 483 -24.83 3.89 3.48
C PHE A 483 -23.87 3.23 2.48
N VAL A 484 -24.36 2.26 1.69
CA VAL A 484 -23.57 1.62 0.61
C VAL A 484 -23.28 2.65 -0.47
N ASP A 485 -24.32 3.36 -0.91
CA ASP A 485 -24.21 4.35 -1.97
C ASP A 485 -23.21 5.45 -1.60
N ALA A 486 -23.22 5.90 -0.34
CA ALA A 486 -22.26 6.85 0.18
C ALA A 486 -20.82 6.30 0.14
N CYS A 487 -20.59 5.08 0.63
CA CYS A 487 -19.27 4.44 0.60
C CYS A 487 -18.75 4.27 -0.83
N MET A 488 -19.58 3.76 -1.74
CA MET A 488 -19.17 3.48 -3.12
C MET A 488 -18.88 4.77 -3.90
N ARG A 489 -19.63 5.85 -3.63
CA ARG A 489 -19.35 7.18 -4.19
C ARG A 489 -18.07 7.79 -3.60
N GLU A 490 -17.80 7.61 -2.31
CA GLU A 490 -16.53 8.02 -1.68
C GLU A 490 -15.36 7.30 -2.37
N LEU A 491 -15.44 5.98 -2.53
CA LEU A 491 -14.41 5.19 -3.20
C LEU A 491 -14.18 5.67 -4.65
N GLY A 492 -15.25 5.81 -5.42
CA GLY A 492 -15.16 6.26 -6.81
C GLY A 492 -14.56 7.66 -6.95
N ALA A 493 -14.87 8.58 -6.04
CA ALA A 493 -14.39 9.96 -6.10
C ALA A 493 -13.00 10.18 -5.51
N THR A 494 -12.57 9.37 -4.53
CA THR A 494 -11.37 9.65 -3.72
C THR A 494 -10.32 8.55 -3.77
N GLY A 495 -10.70 7.35 -4.22
CA GLY A 495 -9.87 6.15 -4.13
C GLY A 495 -9.73 5.60 -2.71
N PHE A 496 -10.40 6.17 -1.71
CA PHE A 496 -10.37 5.68 -0.33
C PHE A 496 -11.76 5.29 0.14
N MET A 497 -11.80 4.29 1.02
CA MET A 497 -13.00 3.91 1.76
C MET A 497 -12.57 3.44 3.14
N SER A 498 -13.30 3.85 4.18
CA SER A 498 -13.05 3.40 5.56
C SER A 498 -13.15 1.87 5.69
N ASN A 499 -12.43 1.27 6.63
CA ASN A 499 -12.51 -0.18 6.88
C ASN A 499 -13.96 -0.65 7.13
N ARG A 500 -14.76 0.18 7.82
CA ARG A 500 -16.18 -0.10 8.05
C ARG A 500 -17.00 -0.06 6.76
N GLY A 501 -16.74 0.90 5.87
CA GLY A 501 -17.42 1.00 4.58
C GLY A 501 -17.12 -0.19 3.65
N ARG A 502 -15.90 -0.73 3.71
CA ARG A 502 -15.47 -1.90 2.91
C ARG A 502 -16.19 -3.20 3.29
N GLN A 503 -16.73 -3.28 4.51
CA GLN A 503 -17.52 -4.42 4.99
C GLN A 503 -18.97 -4.34 4.50
N ASN A 504 -19.16 -4.27 3.18
CA ASN A 504 -20.46 -4.27 2.53
C ASN A 504 -20.64 -5.54 1.68
N GLU A 505 -21.86 -6.07 1.62
CA GLU A 505 -22.19 -7.31 0.91
C GLU A 505 -23.25 -7.04 -0.16
N LEU A 506 -23.02 -7.56 -1.37
CA LEU A 506 -23.94 -7.45 -2.52
C LEU A 506 -24.64 -8.80 -2.84
N CYS A 507 -24.32 -9.87 -2.09
CA CYS A 507 -24.75 -11.25 -2.37
C CYS A 507 -24.48 -11.71 -3.83
N LEU A 508 -23.46 -11.14 -4.47
CA LEU A 508 -22.91 -11.59 -5.75
C LEU A 508 -21.57 -12.29 -5.55
N ASP A 509 -21.01 -12.81 -6.64
CA ASP A 509 -19.62 -13.25 -6.69
C ASP A 509 -18.69 -12.16 -6.14
N TRP A 510 -18.08 -12.44 -4.99
CA TRP A 510 -17.22 -11.50 -4.26
C TRP A 510 -16.00 -11.06 -5.07
N ARG A 511 -15.59 -11.86 -6.07
CA ARG A 511 -14.44 -11.56 -6.92
C ARG A 511 -14.70 -10.36 -7.83
N LEU A 512 -15.96 -10.05 -8.15
CA LEU A 512 -16.30 -8.80 -8.84
C LEU A 512 -15.96 -7.58 -7.98
N GLY A 513 -16.29 -7.64 -6.69
CA GLY A 513 -15.94 -6.62 -5.71
C GLY A 513 -14.42 -6.51 -5.50
N LEU A 514 -13.73 -7.65 -5.43
CA LEU A 514 -12.27 -7.72 -5.38
C LEU A 514 -11.62 -6.93 -6.51
N ARG A 515 -12.04 -7.18 -7.76
CA ARG A 515 -11.49 -6.50 -8.95
C ARG A 515 -11.86 -5.03 -9.04
N TYR A 516 -13.07 -4.67 -8.62
CA TYR A 516 -13.42 -3.25 -8.52
C TYR A 516 -12.55 -2.51 -7.51
N PHE A 517 -12.32 -3.12 -6.34
CA PHE A 517 -11.45 -2.55 -5.31
C PHE A 517 -9.98 -2.54 -5.73
N GLU A 518 -9.52 -3.55 -6.48
CA GLU A 518 -8.19 -3.56 -7.10
C GLU A 518 -7.98 -2.36 -8.01
N SER A 519 -8.99 -1.94 -8.78
CA SER A 519 -8.86 -0.73 -9.59
C SER A 519 -8.98 0.56 -8.77
N CYS A 520 -10.01 0.68 -7.92
CA CYS A 520 -10.36 1.96 -7.31
C CYS A 520 -9.51 2.32 -6.09
N LEU A 521 -9.03 1.34 -5.30
CA LEU A 521 -8.35 1.63 -4.04
C LEU A 521 -6.96 2.24 -4.25
N ALA A 522 -6.78 3.43 -3.68
CA ALA A 522 -5.50 4.10 -3.48
C ALA A 522 -4.52 3.25 -2.66
N ASP A 523 -5.04 2.43 -1.75
CA ASP A 523 -4.29 1.58 -0.83
C ASP A 523 -4.41 0.08 -1.14
N HIS A 524 -4.66 -0.26 -2.40
CA HIS A 524 -4.74 -1.65 -2.81
C HIS A 524 -3.43 -2.38 -2.52
N GLU A 525 -3.57 -3.49 -1.80
CA GLU A 525 -2.54 -4.49 -1.60
C GLU A 525 -3.21 -5.85 -1.78
N TRP A 526 -2.72 -6.67 -2.71
CA TRP A 526 -3.38 -7.90 -3.14
C TRP A 526 -3.74 -8.81 -1.95
N ALA A 527 -2.77 -9.12 -1.09
CA ALA A 527 -2.94 -10.01 0.04
C ALA A 527 -4.06 -9.55 1.00
N LEU A 528 -4.15 -8.25 1.25
CA LEU A 528 -5.16 -7.67 2.14
C LEU A 528 -6.51 -7.58 1.44
N ASN A 529 -6.54 -7.21 0.15
CA ASN A 529 -7.78 -7.11 -0.60
C ASN A 529 -8.41 -8.50 -0.76
N ALA A 530 -7.68 -9.46 -1.32
CA ALA A 530 -8.12 -10.84 -1.49
C ALA A 530 -8.47 -11.49 -0.15
N GLY A 531 -7.61 -11.33 0.86
CA GLY A 531 -7.83 -11.87 2.19
C GLY A 531 -9.09 -11.33 2.86
N ASN A 532 -9.33 -10.02 2.83
CA ASN A 532 -10.52 -9.42 3.44
C ASN A 532 -11.80 -9.73 2.68
N TRP A 533 -11.76 -9.78 1.34
CA TRP A 533 -12.91 -10.20 0.55
C TRP A 533 -13.27 -11.66 0.81
N ALA A 534 -12.29 -12.57 0.79
CA ALA A 534 -12.49 -13.98 1.13
C ALA A 534 -13.01 -14.14 2.57
N TYR A 535 -12.50 -13.33 3.52
CA TYR A 535 -12.98 -13.29 4.91
C TYR A 535 -14.47 -12.91 4.98
N CYS A 536 -14.89 -11.85 4.28
CA CYS A 536 -16.29 -11.41 4.26
C CYS A 536 -17.20 -12.38 3.49
N ALA A 537 -16.68 -13.03 2.45
CA ALA A 537 -17.41 -14.04 1.67
C ALA A 537 -17.58 -15.38 2.42
N GLY A 538 -16.95 -15.55 3.59
CA GLY A 538 -16.96 -16.80 4.36
C GLY A 538 -16.14 -17.93 3.72
N THR A 539 -15.26 -17.60 2.76
CA THR A 539 -14.37 -18.53 2.06
C THR A 539 -12.90 -18.42 2.53
N GLY A 540 -12.59 -17.39 3.32
CA GLY A 540 -11.28 -17.09 3.90
C GLY A 540 -11.08 -17.67 5.31
N SER A 541 -10.21 -17.02 6.08
CA SER A 541 -9.71 -17.55 7.37
C SER A 541 -10.68 -17.43 8.56
N ASP A 542 -11.85 -16.79 8.42
CA ASP A 542 -12.85 -16.77 9.51
C ASP A 542 -13.54 -18.14 9.60
N PRO A 543 -13.47 -18.84 10.75
CA PRO A 543 -14.24 -20.07 10.93
C PRO A 543 -15.76 -19.83 11.04
N ARG A 544 -16.21 -18.58 11.21
CA ARG A 544 -17.62 -18.23 11.42
C ARG A 544 -18.29 -17.76 10.13
N ASP A 545 -19.55 -18.11 9.95
CA ASP A 545 -20.40 -17.58 8.88
C ASP A 545 -21.07 -16.28 9.37
N ARG A 546 -20.36 -15.16 9.23
CA ARG A 546 -20.84 -13.82 9.61
C ARG A 546 -21.35 -13.07 8.38
N ARG A 547 -22.44 -12.33 8.56
CA ARG A 547 -22.97 -11.39 7.56
C ARG A 547 -23.19 -10.01 8.16
N PHE A 548 -22.90 -8.97 7.38
CA PHE A 548 -23.11 -7.60 7.83
C PHE A 548 -24.52 -7.09 7.47
N LYS A 549 -25.29 -6.71 8.49
CA LYS A 549 -26.59 -6.04 8.31
C LYS A 549 -26.38 -4.55 8.01
N THR A 550 -26.31 -4.21 6.73
CA THR A 550 -25.84 -2.91 6.21
C THR A 550 -26.53 -1.68 6.83
N VAL A 551 -27.86 -1.68 6.96
CA VAL A 551 -28.61 -0.55 7.57
C VAL A 551 -28.18 -0.35 9.03
N SER A 552 -28.14 -1.42 9.81
CA SER A 552 -27.73 -1.36 11.22
C SER A 552 -26.27 -0.93 11.40
N GLN A 553 -25.40 -1.22 10.42
CA GLN A 553 -24.02 -0.74 10.44
C GLN A 553 -23.97 0.78 10.24
N GLY A 554 -24.73 1.30 9.27
CA GLY A 554 -24.87 2.74 9.06
C GLY A 554 -25.35 3.46 10.31
N GLU A 555 -26.44 3.02 10.92
CA GLU A 555 -27.01 3.65 12.11
C GLU A 555 -26.06 3.61 13.31
N ARG A 556 -25.32 2.51 13.49
CA ARG A 556 -24.40 2.35 14.62
C ARG A 556 -23.12 3.18 14.48
N TYR A 557 -22.56 3.25 13.28
CA TYR A 557 -21.24 3.85 13.06
C TYR A 557 -21.29 5.25 12.44
N ASP A 558 -22.45 5.64 11.93
CA ASP A 558 -22.76 6.98 11.43
C ASP A 558 -24.14 7.45 11.93
N PRO A 559 -24.38 7.55 13.25
CA PRO A 559 -25.71 7.85 13.81
C PRO A 559 -26.30 9.18 13.33
N GLU A 560 -25.43 10.14 13.01
CA GLU A 560 -25.80 11.46 12.48
C GLU A 560 -25.86 11.51 10.94
N ALA A 561 -25.70 10.36 10.28
CA ALA A 561 -25.71 10.20 8.83
C ALA A 561 -24.71 11.13 8.09
N ARG A 562 -23.59 11.50 8.70
CA ARG A 562 -22.61 12.46 8.14
C ARG A 562 -22.01 11.98 6.83
N LEU A 563 -21.71 10.69 6.73
CA LEU A 563 -21.19 10.11 5.48
C LEU A 563 -22.26 10.17 4.38
N ILE A 564 -23.49 9.77 4.72
CA ILE A 564 -24.62 9.79 3.79
C ILE A 564 -24.91 11.21 3.31
N GLN A 565 -24.94 12.19 4.22
CA GLN A 565 -25.19 13.58 3.86
C GLN A 565 -24.10 14.15 2.95
N ALA A 566 -22.84 13.75 3.14
CA ALA A 566 -21.71 14.19 2.32
C ALA A 566 -21.70 13.60 0.90
N TRP A 567 -22.07 12.32 0.75
CA TRP A 567 -21.93 11.55 -0.50
C TRP A 567 -23.25 11.25 -1.21
N VAL A 568 -24.36 11.41 -0.51
CA VAL A 568 -25.74 11.33 -1.03
C VAL A 568 -26.48 12.62 -0.62
N PRO A 569 -26.06 13.79 -1.15
CA PRO A 569 -26.59 15.09 -0.73
C PRO A 569 -28.10 15.24 -0.94
N GLN A 570 -28.70 14.40 -1.80
CA GLN A 570 -30.15 14.30 -1.96
C GLN A 570 -30.88 13.99 -0.65
N LEU A 571 -30.22 13.26 0.26
CA LEU A 571 -30.77 12.86 1.56
C LEU A 571 -30.39 13.81 2.68
N ALA A 572 -29.60 14.85 2.38
CA ALA A 572 -29.04 15.72 3.41
C ALA A 572 -30.09 16.55 4.17
N ALA A 573 -31.25 16.79 3.55
CA ALA A 573 -32.35 17.53 4.15
C ALA A 573 -33.29 16.68 5.02
N LEU A 574 -33.17 15.34 5.00
CA LEU A 574 -34.04 14.47 5.80
C LEU A 574 -33.73 14.60 7.29
N ARG A 575 -34.77 14.81 8.10
CA ARG A 575 -34.69 14.96 9.55
C ARG A 575 -35.79 14.16 10.26
N PRO A 576 -35.47 13.47 11.38
CA PRO A 576 -34.15 13.39 12.02
C PRO A 576 -33.15 12.56 11.18
N ALA A 577 -31.85 12.62 11.48
CA ALA A 577 -30.77 12.08 10.63
C ALA A 577 -30.93 10.57 10.32
N GLN A 578 -31.60 9.83 11.22
CA GLN A 578 -31.96 8.43 11.05
C GLN A 578 -32.78 8.17 9.77
N LEU A 579 -33.60 9.14 9.34
CA LEU A 579 -34.36 9.02 8.09
C LEU A 579 -33.44 8.99 6.85
N ALA A 580 -32.23 9.52 6.92
CA ALA A 580 -31.27 9.41 5.82
C ALA A 580 -30.68 7.99 5.68
N HIS A 581 -30.68 7.17 6.75
CA HIS A 581 -30.32 5.74 6.66
C HIS A 581 -31.42 4.89 6.04
N GLN A 582 -32.68 5.28 6.28
CA GLN A 582 -33.87 4.55 5.84
C GLN A 582 -34.91 5.49 5.22
N PRO A 583 -34.64 6.10 4.06
CA PRO A 583 -35.55 7.08 3.47
C PRO A 583 -36.91 6.50 3.06
N TRP A 584 -37.00 5.19 2.83
CA TRP A 584 -38.27 4.49 2.62
C TRP A 584 -39.19 4.48 3.85
N ALA A 585 -38.65 4.70 5.05
CA ALA A 585 -39.44 4.81 6.28
C ALA A 585 -39.85 6.26 6.59
N ALA A 586 -39.42 7.24 5.78
CA ALA A 586 -39.74 8.64 6.00
C ALA A 586 -41.21 8.93 5.63
N PRO A 587 -41.95 9.73 6.44
CA PRO A 587 -43.29 10.17 6.08
C PRO A 587 -43.32 10.93 4.75
N PRO A 588 -44.39 10.83 3.93
CA PRO A 588 -44.48 11.56 2.67
C PRO A 588 -44.26 13.07 2.79
N ALA A 589 -44.72 13.68 3.90
CA ALA A 589 -44.48 15.09 4.19
C ALA A 589 -42.99 15.42 4.39
N ALA A 590 -42.23 14.54 5.04
CA ALA A 590 -40.79 14.71 5.25
C ALA A 590 -40.02 14.54 3.93
N LEU A 591 -40.40 13.57 3.10
CA LEU A 591 -39.85 13.38 1.75
C LEU A 591 -40.11 14.59 0.87
N ALA A 592 -41.35 15.10 0.85
CA ALA A 592 -41.73 16.29 0.10
C ALA A 592 -40.98 17.54 0.57
N ALA A 593 -40.87 17.77 1.88
CA ALA A 593 -40.12 18.88 2.45
C ALA A 593 -38.63 18.83 2.13
N ALA A 594 -38.05 17.61 2.07
CA ALA A 594 -36.66 17.39 1.69
C ALA A 594 -36.44 17.36 0.16
N GLY A 595 -37.49 17.48 -0.66
CA GLY A 595 -37.40 17.37 -2.11
C GLY A 595 -37.02 15.97 -2.62
N VAL A 596 -37.18 14.94 -1.79
CA VAL A 596 -36.84 13.55 -2.11
C VAL A 596 -38.03 12.86 -2.74
N ARG A 597 -37.83 12.23 -3.90
CA ARG A 597 -38.78 11.29 -4.50
C ARG A 597 -38.13 9.92 -4.54
N LEU A 598 -38.83 8.91 -4.06
CA LEU A 598 -38.43 7.51 -4.15
C LEU A 598 -39.01 6.94 -5.45
N GLY A 599 -38.21 6.23 -6.24
CA GLY A 599 -38.64 5.70 -7.54
C GLY A 599 -39.51 4.43 -7.49
N CYS A 600 -39.74 3.87 -6.31
CA CYS A 600 -40.63 2.72 -6.09
C CYS A 600 -41.38 2.85 -4.75
N GLU A 601 -42.69 2.54 -4.73
CA GLU A 601 -43.42 2.37 -3.47
C GLU A 601 -42.93 1.08 -2.79
N PRO A 602 -42.63 1.09 -1.48
CA PRO A 602 -42.25 -0.13 -0.77
C PRO A 602 -43.43 -1.10 -0.78
N GLN A 603 -43.32 -2.21 -1.51
CA GLN A 603 -44.29 -3.30 -1.38
C GLN A 603 -44.25 -3.81 0.06
N ALA A 604 -45.42 -3.87 0.71
CA ALA A 604 -45.53 -4.38 2.07
C ALA A 604 -44.87 -5.77 2.15
N ALA A 605 -43.86 -5.91 3.01
CA ALA A 605 -43.23 -7.19 3.26
C ALA A 605 -44.31 -8.19 3.72
N THR A 606 -44.52 -9.26 2.95
CA THR A 606 -45.40 -10.35 3.37
C THR A 606 -44.86 -10.93 4.67
N ALA A 607 -45.70 -10.98 5.71
CA ALA A 607 -45.33 -11.30 7.10
C ALA A 607 -44.72 -12.70 7.30
N GLU A 608 -44.68 -13.56 6.27
CA GLU A 608 -44.20 -14.94 6.35
C GLU A 608 -42.74 -15.14 5.91
N ALA A 609 -42.06 -14.09 5.44
CA ALA A 609 -40.64 -14.18 5.06
C ALA A 609 -39.75 -13.93 6.29
N GLY A 610 -38.88 -14.89 6.63
CA GLY A 610 -37.82 -14.68 7.62
C GLY A 610 -36.98 -13.43 7.30
N THR A 611 -36.36 -12.84 8.33
CA THR A 611 -35.61 -11.57 8.27
C THR A 611 -34.61 -11.49 7.11
N GLU A 612 -34.02 -12.63 6.72
CA GLU A 612 -33.07 -12.73 5.60
C GLU A 612 -33.71 -12.54 4.22
N ARG A 613 -34.88 -13.15 3.98
CA ARG A 613 -35.64 -12.94 2.73
C ARG A 613 -36.21 -11.53 2.65
N GLN A 614 -36.55 -10.93 3.78
CA GLN A 614 -36.98 -9.52 3.83
C GLN A 614 -35.85 -8.55 3.50
N GLU A 615 -34.63 -8.77 3.99
CA GLU A 615 -33.48 -7.92 3.67
C GLU A 615 -33.07 -8.09 2.20
N GLN A 616 -33.03 -9.33 1.69
CA GLN A 616 -32.77 -9.59 0.26
C GLN A 616 -33.88 -9.08 -0.65
N GLN A 617 -35.15 -9.18 -0.25
CA GLN A 617 -36.26 -8.56 -0.96
C GLN A 617 -36.14 -7.03 -0.92
N LYS A 618 -35.82 -6.42 0.21
CA LYS A 618 -35.55 -4.97 0.30
C LYS A 618 -34.40 -4.54 -0.62
N GLN A 619 -33.30 -5.30 -0.64
CA GLN A 619 -32.15 -5.07 -1.54
C GLN A 619 -32.51 -5.22 -3.02
N GLN A 620 -33.37 -6.19 -3.36
CA GLN A 620 -33.84 -6.42 -4.73
C GLN A 620 -34.98 -5.47 -5.16
N GLN A 621 -35.75 -4.94 -4.22
CA GLN A 621 -36.89 -4.04 -4.45
C GLN A 621 -36.50 -2.57 -4.53
N LEU A 622 -35.33 -2.16 -4.03
CA LEU A 622 -34.82 -0.77 -4.11
C LEU A 622 -34.31 -0.38 -5.51
N GLY A 623 -34.94 -0.93 -6.55
CA GLY A 623 -34.74 -0.54 -7.94
C GLY A 623 -35.27 0.86 -8.26
N GLY A 624 -34.51 1.90 -7.91
CA GLY A 624 -34.53 3.15 -8.68
C GLY A 624 -34.65 4.46 -7.91
N TRP A 625 -33.60 5.29 -8.08
CA TRP A 625 -33.58 6.76 -8.16
C TRP A 625 -34.01 7.57 -6.93
N TYR A 626 -33.03 8.01 -6.13
CA TYR A 626 -33.04 9.40 -5.66
C TYR A 626 -32.81 10.30 -6.88
N PRO A 627 -33.48 11.46 -7.04
CA PRO A 627 -33.20 12.34 -8.16
C PRO A 627 -31.71 12.74 -8.14
N LEU A 628 -30.94 12.28 -9.12
CA LEU A 628 -29.63 12.87 -9.39
C LEU A 628 -29.85 14.34 -9.72
N PRO A 629 -29.01 15.27 -9.23
CA PRO A 629 -29.10 16.65 -9.67
C PRO A 629 -28.99 16.66 -11.18
N VAL A 630 -29.95 17.30 -11.85
CA VAL A 630 -29.81 17.67 -13.25
C VAL A 630 -28.62 18.61 -13.29
N VAL A 631 -27.45 18.08 -13.64
CA VAL A 631 -26.32 18.91 -14.04
C VAL A 631 -26.75 19.47 -15.38
N ASP A 632 -27.27 20.69 -15.39
CA ASP A 632 -27.55 21.41 -16.62
C ASP A 632 -26.23 21.52 -17.39
N PRO A 633 -26.08 20.89 -18.57
CA PRO A 633 -24.87 21.01 -19.38
C PRO A 633 -24.55 22.47 -19.74
N ALA A 634 -25.54 23.37 -19.67
CA ALA A 634 -25.35 24.79 -19.90
C ALA A 634 -24.66 25.54 -18.75
N SER A 635 -24.53 24.93 -17.56
CA SER A 635 -23.94 25.58 -16.39
C SER A 635 -22.39 25.53 -16.33
N GLN A 636 -21.75 24.76 -17.23
CA GLN A 636 -20.28 24.74 -17.38
C GLN A 636 -19.74 25.64 -18.50
N ILE A 637 -20.60 26.34 -19.24
CA ILE A 637 -20.12 27.43 -20.09
C ILE A 637 -20.08 28.68 -19.23
N GLY A 638 -18.96 28.88 -18.54
CA GLY A 638 -18.62 30.18 -17.99
C GLY A 638 -18.84 31.23 -19.07
N LYS A 639 -19.72 32.20 -18.79
CA LYS A 639 -19.83 33.41 -19.62
C LYS A 639 -18.44 34.04 -19.64
N GLY A 640 -17.72 33.81 -20.73
CA GLY A 640 -16.45 34.47 -21.01
C GLY A 640 -16.64 36.00 -20.91
N PRO A 641 -15.59 36.74 -20.57
CA PRO A 641 -15.68 38.18 -20.43
C PRO A 641 -16.24 38.78 -21.72
N LYS A 642 -17.31 39.57 -21.60
CA LYS A 642 -17.93 40.29 -22.71
C LYS A 642 -16.85 41.08 -23.46
N GLN A 643 -16.38 40.58 -24.60
CA GLN A 643 -15.63 41.37 -25.55
C GLN A 643 -16.55 42.51 -26.01
N LYS A 644 -16.20 43.75 -25.64
CA LYS A 644 -16.72 44.94 -26.28
C LYS A 644 -16.40 44.82 -27.77
N GLN A 645 -17.45 44.74 -28.60
CA GLN A 645 -17.31 44.82 -30.05
C GLN A 645 -16.64 46.15 -30.40
N ALA A 646 -15.39 46.09 -30.85
CA ALA A 646 -14.74 47.17 -31.55
C ALA A 646 -15.44 47.32 -32.92
N ALA A 647 -15.82 48.55 -33.24
CA ALA A 647 -16.44 48.93 -34.50
C ALA A 647 -15.56 48.50 -35.69
N ARG A 648 -16.15 47.79 -36.67
CA ARG A 648 -15.50 47.50 -37.95
C ARG A 648 -15.47 48.77 -38.82
N PRO A 649 -14.37 49.06 -39.54
CA PRO A 649 -14.32 50.16 -40.49
C PRO A 649 -15.18 49.86 -41.73
N ARG A 650 -15.80 50.90 -42.30
CA ARG A 650 -16.49 50.88 -43.59
C ARG A 650 -15.48 50.63 -44.71
N GLU A 651 -15.61 49.49 -45.40
CA GLU A 651 -15.01 49.32 -46.73
C GLU A 651 -16.05 49.52 -47.83
N GLN A 652 -15.57 50.17 -48.88
CA GLN A 652 -16.33 50.85 -49.91
C GLN A 652 -16.92 49.87 -50.93
N ARG A 653 -18.14 50.19 -51.38
CA ARG A 653 -18.78 49.57 -52.54
C ARG A 653 -17.95 49.80 -53.79
N GLN A 654 -17.61 48.72 -54.50
CA GLN A 654 -17.44 48.76 -55.95
C GLN A 654 -18.42 47.78 -56.60
N GLN A 655 -19.18 48.34 -57.53
CA GLN A 655 -20.21 47.72 -58.35
C GLN A 655 -19.58 46.93 -59.49
N GLN A 656 -20.22 45.84 -59.94
CA GLN A 656 -20.44 45.51 -61.36
C GLN A 656 -21.31 44.23 -61.51
N PRO A 657 -21.93 43.97 -62.68
CA PRO A 657 -23.39 43.81 -62.78
C PRO A 657 -23.88 42.39 -63.13
N GLN A 658 -25.17 42.14 -62.87
CA GLN A 658 -25.90 40.93 -63.27
C GLN A 658 -26.15 40.88 -64.79
N PRO A 659 -26.21 39.68 -65.38
CA PRO A 659 -26.91 39.45 -66.64
C PRO A 659 -28.36 38.98 -66.41
N GLN A 660 -29.22 39.39 -67.33
CA GLN A 660 -30.68 39.26 -67.36
C GLN A 660 -31.19 37.81 -67.42
N LYS A 661 -32.30 37.56 -66.71
CA LYS A 661 -33.60 37.19 -67.31
C LYS A 661 -34.74 37.54 -66.38
#